data_AF-A0A9P9Q1V5-F1
#
_entry.id   AF-A0A9P9Q1V5-F1
#
_cell.length_a   1.000
_cell.length_b   1.000
_cell.length_c   1.000
_cell.angle_alpha   90.00
_cell.angle_beta   90.00
_cell.angle_gamma   90.00
#
_symmetry.space_group_name_H-M   'P 1'
#
loop_
_entity.id
_entity.type
_entity.pdbx_description
1 polymer ?
#
loop_
_entity_poly.entity_id
_entity_poly.type
_entity_poly.pdbx_seq_one_letter_code
_entity_poly.pdbx_strand_id
1 'polypeptide(L)'
;MVSIITTLGCFIIICLVLGYFLPLDESPSKSKPEKPTGPPSTNRALNFVEEYPDVDPKRASVECLKAWYGLIVVSCHTAIWTTNSEFSLSQLHGRSIDEFFGLTCAANCTEALVAAHNSISSACAGQDVFTLNGYEGPFNTTLLEKTPAAAVDELKERQSYICQKTPIGNDTQRFCVVDLQSRWAIIDKIRSDGLSGLARFLIATKMNYKEPAVQYPGQRGSGDRSEDHSYYREERRYGPGRHSTTCSWCTLKWFEEKLGMWQEGMSMAQEQLSLPQFLRIWEAAGRRCEGNGFYEIYNAAIDSYKKQGLLREGWEKQLLGDIPYLIRHGPSQGDFPTPQTEEAISILKNYYEKHTAVPTTEARQHDLEVIDEYISCLEWFKAAIQDLPCYPFLSVPEIETYLLCSASTTTTACSWECSGALGFLQRQMYDACPAMRRGHWEKYDTIVPHSLETDLEFSLQPFFAKGGTIDLWNSACRRSVRSVGDTPCTAIFKQWDAEDWVLQKPSPEILFRTTREQLALLSEMPPKLRDWKPVTFSEMTEEDRVIFKEYADWTMKMLEGVCSTCVWEMYVPGVIGFDTQIKEFEGLDQETAMEWIRSVHEIKTECEKHGASAHYFQVTDVDEAWIRTFSQDLYDKAFKESKEDAEAPAGDKN
;
A
#
# COMPACT_ATOMS: atom_id res chain seq x y z
N MET A 1 41.52 -99.83 -45.64
CA MET A 1 40.85 -99.49 -44.35
C MET A 1 41.58 -98.41 -43.57
N VAL A 2 42.90 -98.47 -43.38
CA VAL A 2 43.67 -97.44 -42.65
C VAL A 2 43.52 -96.03 -43.25
N SER A 3 43.52 -95.91 -44.58
CA SER A 3 43.41 -94.61 -45.26
C SER A 3 42.07 -93.91 -45.09
N ILE A 4 40.97 -94.64 -44.84
CA ILE A 4 39.63 -94.05 -44.69
C ILE A 4 39.46 -93.50 -43.27
N ILE A 5 40.05 -94.18 -42.28
CA ILE A 5 40.02 -93.79 -40.88
C ILE A 5 40.85 -92.52 -40.65
N THR A 6 42.00 -92.36 -41.31
CA THR A 6 42.80 -91.13 -41.22
C THR A 6 42.12 -89.93 -41.89
N THR A 7 41.42 -90.11 -43.02
CA THR A 7 40.65 -89.03 -43.64
C THR A 7 39.46 -88.60 -42.80
N LEU A 8 38.72 -89.55 -42.19
CA LEU A 8 37.62 -89.22 -41.28
C LEU A 8 38.13 -88.53 -40.00
N GLY A 9 39.26 -88.99 -39.46
CA GLY A 9 39.89 -88.37 -38.30
C GLY A 9 40.33 -86.94 -38.56
N CYS A 10 40.94 -86.67 -39.72
CA CYS A 10 41.31 -85.30 -40.12
C CYS A 10 40.09 -84.42 -40.34
N PHE A 11 39.01 -84.94 -40.93
CA PHE A 11 37.78 -84.18 -41.13
C PHE A 11 37.12 -83.77 -39.80
N ILE A 12 37.09 -84.68 -38.81
CA ILE A 12 36.53 -84.39 -37.49
C ILE A 12 37.37 -83.35 -36.75
N ILE A 13 38.71 -83.43 -36.83
CA ILE A 13 39.60 -82.44 -36.21
C ILE A 13 39.45 -81.07 -36.89
N ILE A 14 39.35 -81.03 -38.23
CA ILE A 14 39.14 -79.79 -38.98
C ILE A 14 37.77 -79.18 -38.65
N CYS A 15 36.71 -79.99 -38.54
CA CYS A 15 35.38 -79.51 -38.13
C CYS A 15 35.34 -79.03 -36.67
N LEU A 16 36.08 -79.65 -35.75
CA LEU A 16 36.17 -79.22 -34.35
C LEU A 16 36.98 -77.92 -34.19
N VAL A 17 38.05 -77.76 -34.97
CA VAL A 17 38.84 -76.51 -34.99
C VAL A 17 38.06 -75.39 -35.68
N LEU A 18 37.38 -75.65 -36.81
CA LEU A 18 36.54 -74.65 -37.47
C LEU A 18 35.29 -74.29 -36.66
N GLY A 19 34.72 -75.23 -35.90
CA GLY A 19 33.60 -74.97 -34.99
C GLY A 19 33.95 -74.12 -33.77
N TYR A 20 35.22 -74.10 -33.36
CA TYR A 20 35.72 -73.24 -32.26
C TYR A 20 36.06 -71.81 -32.72
N PHE A 21 36.24 -71.60 -34.03
CA PHE A 21 36.62 -70.31 -34.63
C PHE A 21 35.56 -69.70 -35.55
N LEU A 22 34.38 -70.33 -35.68
CA LEU A 22 33.22 -69.65 -36.24
C LEU A 22 32.69 -68.70 -35.15
N PRO A 23 32.79 -67.37 -35.32
CA PRO A 23 32.02 -66.47 -34.49
C PRO A 23 30.56 -66.91 -34.65
N LEU A 24 29.92 -67.24 -33.54
CA LEU A 24 28.46 -67.22 -33.48
C LEU A 24 28.06 -65.90 -34.10
N ASP A 25 27.39 -65.98 -35.25
CA ASP A 25 26.72 -64.86 -35.89
C ASP A 25 25.92 -64.21 -34.76
N GLU A 26 26.44 -63.10 -34.25
CA GLU A 26 25.68 -62.20 -33.42
C GLU A 26 24.53 -61.80 -34.35
N SER A 27 23.36 -62.42 -34.13
CA SER A 27 22.10 -61.75 -34.41
C SER A 27 22.34 -60.31 -34.01
N PRO A 28 22.11 -59.29 -34.85
CA PRO A 28 22.45 -57.92 -34.51
C PRO A 28 21.83 -57.69 -33.15
N SER A 29 22.70 -57.74 -32.13
CA SER A 29 22.35 -57.39 -30.79
C SER A 29 21.84 -56.00 -31.03
N LYS A 30 20.56 -55.78 -30.73
CA LYS A 30 20.06 -54.43 -30.52
C LYS A 30 20.92 -53.92 -29.36
N SER A 31 22.15 -53.50 -29.67
CA SER A 31 23.02 -52.81 -28.77
C SER A 31 22.17 -51.62 -28.40
N LYS A 32 21.70 -51.64 -27.15
CA LYS A 32 21.10 -50.44 -26.60
C LYS A 32 22.10 -49.34 -26.90
N PRO A 33 21.70 -48.26 -27.59
CA PRO A 33 22.60 -47.14 -27.77
C PRO A 33 23.09 -46.75 -26.38
N GLU A 34 24.39 -46.92 -26.16
CA GLU A 34 25.04 -46.60 -24.89
C GLU A 34 25.00 -45.08 -24.75
N LYS A 35 24.62 -44.59 -23.56
CA LYS A 35 24.47 -43.15 -23.31
C LYS A 35 25.78 -42.45 -23.67
N PRO A 36 25.80 -41.56 -24.67
CA PRO A 36 26.99 -40.77 -24.97
C PRO A 36 27.25 -39.81 -23.81
N THR A 37 28.45 -39.86 -23.23
CA THR A 37 28.91 -38.83 -22.29
C THR A 37 29.34 -37.61 -23.10
N GLY A 38 28.43 -36.64 -23.24
CA GLY A 38 28.72 -35.36 -23.86
C GLY A 38 29.55 -34.43 -22.96
N PRO A 39 30.05 -33.29 -23.48
CA PRO A 39 30.61 -32.24 -22.64
C PRO A 39 29.51 -31.57 -21.80
N PRO A 40 29.82 -31.10 -20.58
CA PRO A 40 28.88 -30.35 -19.74
C PRO A 40 28.29 -29.18 -20.51
N SER A 41 27.04 -28.83 -20.20
CA SER A 41 26.46 -27.64 -20.80
C SER A 41 27.33 -26.43 -20.46
N THR A 42 27.64 -25.64 -21.47
CA THR A 42 28.46 -24.42 -21.33
C THR A 42 27.61 -23.20 -21.64
N ASN A 43 28.15 -22.00 -21.41
CA ASN A 43 27.47 -20.73 -21.72
C ASN A 43 26.94 -20.60 -23.18
N ARG A 44 27.25 -21.52 -24.10
CA ARG A 44 26.81 -21.45 -25.50
C ARG A 44 26.28 -22.75 -26.09
N ALA A 45 26.31 -23.83 -25.33
CA ALA A 45 25.90 -25.14 -25.80
C ALA A 45 25.16 -25.88 -24.68
N LEU A 46 23.89 -26.18 -24.91
CA LEU A 46 23.11 -27.07 -24.06
C LEU A 46 23.43 -28.52 -24.43
N ASN A 47 23.56 -29.35 -23.42
CA ASN A 47 23.64 -30.79 -23.56
C ASN A 47 22.42 -31.45 -22.90
N PHE A 48 21.38 -31.72 -23.70
CA PHE A 48 20.14 -32.32 -23.18
C PHE A 48 20.37 -33.67 -22.51
N VAL A 49 21.28 -34.47 -23.07
CA VAL A 49 21.55 -35.85 -22.63
C VAL A 49 22.19 -35.89 -21.25
N GLU A 50 22.97 -34.88 -20.92
CA GLU A 50 23.59 -34.74 -19.61
C GLU A 50 22.64 -34.12 -18.58
N GLU A 51 21.90 -33.08 -18.97
CA GLU A 51 21.05 -32.34 -18.02
C GLU A 51 19.75 -33.08 -17.68
N TYR A 52 19.19 -33.90 -18.58
CA TYR A 52 17.94 -34.63 -18.33
C TYR A 52 18.18 -36.10 -17.96
N PRO A 53 17.19 -36.75 -17.30
CA PRO A 53 17.25 -38.18 -17.07
C PRO A 53 17.27 -38.96 -18.39
N ASP A 54 17.79 -40.18 -18.35
CA ASP A 54 17.93 -41.00 -19.55
C ASP A 54 16.57 -41.50 -20.05
N VAL A 55 16.40 -41.67 -21.36
CA VAL A 55 15.15 -42.16 -21.95
C VAL A 55 15.06 -43.67 -21.72
N ASP A 56 13.92 -44.19 -21.25
CA ASP A 56 13.77 -45.63 -20.96
C ASP A 56 13.96 -46.47 -22.25
N PRO A 57 15.09 -47.19 -22.38
CA PRO A 57 15.42 -47.92 -23.61
C PRO A 57 14.54 -49.17 -23.78
N LYS A 58 13.71 -49.53 -22.78
CA LYS A 58 12.72 -50.61 -22.91
C LYS A 58 11.41 -50.13 -23.53
N ARG A 59 11.14 -48.82 -23.49
CA ARG A 59 9.88 -48.22 -23.94
C ARG A 59 10.06 -47.39 -25.20
N ALA A 60 11.19 -46.71 -25.33
CA ALA A 60 11.44 -45.81 -26.45
C ALA A 60 11.80 -46.53 -27.75
N SER A 61 11.38 -45.94 -28.87
CA SER A 61 11.83 -46.35 -30.20
C SER A 61 13.33 -46.11 -30.39
N VAL A 62 13.96 -46.84 -31.31
CA VAL A 62 15.39 -46.64 -31.62
C VAL A 62 15.60 -45.26 -32.25
N GLU A 63 14.62 -44.81 -33.03
CA GLU A 63 14.57 -43.50 -33.65
C GLU A 63 14.55 -42.40 -32.58
N CYS A 64 13.72 -42.55 -31.54
CA CYS A 64 13.65 -41.60 -30.43
C CYS A 64 14.95 -41.55 -29.63
N LEU A 65 15.53 -42.70 -29.28
CA LEU A 65 16.82 -42.77 -28.58
C LEU A 65 17.92 -42.08 -29.40
N LYS A 66 17.96 -42.33 -30.71
CA LYS A 66 18.94 -41.70 -31.62
C LYS A 66 18.72 -40.19 -31.73
N ALA A 67 17.47 -39.73 -31.81
CA ALA A 67 17.15 -38.31 -31.86
C ALA A 67 17.53 -37.60 -30.56
N TRP A 68 17.20 -38.19 -29.41
CA TRP A 68 17.55 -37.68 -28.08
C TRP A 68 19.05 -37.59 -27.86
N TYR A 69 19.77 -38.68 -28.14
CA TYR A 69 21.23 -38.69 -28.05
C TYR A 69 21.93 -37.84 -29.13
N GLY A 70 21.20 -37.34 -30.12
CA GLY A 70 21.69 -36.32 -31.04
C GLY A 70 21.74 -34.92 -30.45
N LEU A 71 21.06 -34.66 -29.32
CA LEU A 71 20.93 -33.33 -28.69
C LEU A 71 22.06 -33.03 -27.68
N ILE A 72 23.26 -33.57 -27.91
CA ILE A 72 24.44 -33.35 -27.05
C ILE A 72 24.97 -31.92 -27.16
N VAL A 73 24.75 -31.26 -28.31
CA VAL A 73 25.20 -29.88 -28.55
C VAL A 73 24.09 -29.09 -29.24
N VAL A 74 23.34 -28.34 -28.45
CA VAL A 74 22.34 -27.39 -28.95
C VAL A 74 22.84 -25.98 -28.69
N SER A 75 22.98 -25.17 -29.75
CA SER A 75 23.60 -23.83 -29.70
C SER A 75 22.75 -22.78 -28.98
N CYS A 76 22.55 -22.94 -27.67
CA CYS A 76 21.83 -22.01 -26.81
C CYS A 76 22.49 -21.88 -25.42
N HIS A 77 22.22 -20.79 -24.72
CA HIS A 77 22.79 -20.50 -23.40
C HIS A 77 22.06 -21.26 -22.28
N THR A 78 22.81 -21.84 -21.33
CA THR A 78 22.30 -22.65 -20.20
C THR A 78 21.31 -21.93 -19.29
N ALA A 79 21.38 -20.62 -19.20
CA ALA A 79 20.39 -19.79 -18.49
C ALA A 79 18.94 -20.01 -18.95
N ILE A 80 18.69 -20.59 -20.13
CA ILE A 80 17.32 -21.01 -20.49
C ILE A 80 16.75 -22.05 -19.50
N TRP A 81 17.59 -22.79 -18.78
CA TRP A 81 17.16 -23.75 -17.76
C TRP A 81 16.73 -23.08 -16.45
N THR A 82 17.29 -21.91 -16.12
CA THR A 82 17.25 -21.32 -14.76
C THR A 82 15.97 -20.55 -14.45
N THR A 83 15.18 -20.19 -15.46
CA THR A 83 13.90 -19.50 -15.29
C THR A 83 12.77 -20.41 -14.79
N ASN A 84 13.02 -21.71 -14.58
CA ASN A 84 12.07 -22.65 -13.98
C ASN A 84 12.06 -22.65 -12.43
N SER A 85 12.92 -21.85 -11.76
CA SER A 85 12.78 -21.44 -10.35
C SER A 85 12.70 -22.52 -9.26
N GLU A 86 13.74 -23.34 -9.14
CA GLU A 86 14.08 -23.93 -7.83
C GLU A 86 15.28 -23.27 -7.16
N PHE A 87 16.09 -22.53 -7.93
CA PHE A 87 17.25 -21.83 -7.41
C PHE A 87 17.08 -20.32 -7.54
N SER A 88 17.53 -19.60 -6.51
CA SER A 88 17.67 -18.15 -6.59
C SER A 88 18.59 -17.80 -7.79
N LEU A 89 18.22 -16.81 -8.61
CA LEU A 89 19.03 -16.35 -9.74
C LEU A 89 20.49 -16.06 -9.36
N SER A 90 20.70 -15.60 -8.11
CA SER A 90 21.99 -15.36 -7.50
C SER A 90 22.88 -16.60 -7.36
N GLN A 91 22.32 -17.81 -7.36
CA GLN A 91 23.08 -19.05 -7.15
C GLN A 91 23.60 -19.68 -8.43
N LEU A 92 23.00 -19.42 -9.60
CA LEU A 92 23.39 -20.12 -10.83
C LEU A 92 24.25 -19.25 -11.74
N HIS A 93 23.91 -17.98 -12.02
CA HIS A 93 24.75 -17.14 -12.89
C HIS A 93 24.59 -15.66 -12.55
N GLY A 94 25.70 -15.00 -12.19
CA GLY A 94 25.89 -13.54 -12.29
C GLY A 94 25.10 -12.62 -11.35
N ARG A 95 25.42 -11.32 -11.42
CA ARG A 95 24.81 -10.25 -10.60
C ARG A 95 23.47 -9.71 -11.17
N SER A 96 23.12 -10.02 -12.43
CA SER A 96 21.90 -9.54 -13.11
C SER A 96 21.44 -10.50 -14.21
N ILE A 97 20.12 -10.60 -14.46
CA ILE A 97 19.57 -11.46 -15.54
C ILE A 97 19.84 -10.89 -16.94
N ASP A 98 20.09 -9.57 -17.03
CA ASP A 98 20.42 -8.85 -18.27
C ASP A 98 21.64 -9.46 -19.00
N GLU A 99 22.53 -10.10 -18.25
CA GLU A 99 23.78 -10.70 -18.74
C GLU A 99 23.47 -11.78 -19.81
N PHE A 100 22.50 -12.66 -19.56
CA PHE A 100 22.31 -13.89 -20.36
C PHE A 100 21.25 -13.78 -21.46
N PHE A 101 20.27 -12.87 -21.33
CA PHE A 101 19.13 -12.81 -22.26
C PHE A 101 19.54 -12.55 -23.71
N GLY A 102 20.57 -11.74 -23.94
CA GLY A 102 21.10 -11.52 -25.28
C GLY A 102 21.62 -12.79 -25.97
N LEU A 103 22.04 -13.80 -25.19
CA LEU A 103 22.54 -15.09 -25.68
C LEU A 103 21.40 -16.10 -25.80
N THR A 104 20.46 -16.14 -24.84
CA THR A 104 19.25 -16.99 -24.90
C THR A 104 18.32 -16.58 -26.05
N CYS A 105 18.26 -15.28 -26.35
CA CYS A 105 17.39 -14.72 -27.39
C CYS A 105 18.08 -14.47 -28.72
N ALA A 106 19.28 -15.03 -28.91
CA ALA A 106 19.96 -14.97 -30.19
C ALA A 106 19.27 -15.87 -31.23
N ALA A 107 19.35 -15.48 -32.50
CA ALA A 107 18.70 -16.21 -33.61
C ALA A 107 19.18 -17.67 -33.68
N ASN A 108 20.47 -17.91 -33.45
CA ASN A 108 21.06 -19.26 -33.43
C ASN A 108 20.47 -20.16 -32.32
N CYS A 109 20.14 -19.62 -31.14
CA CYS A 109 19.44 -20.39 -30.11
C CYS A 109 18.03 -20.77 -30.59
N THR A 110 17.30 -19.82 -31.18
CA THR A 110 15.95 -20.05 -31.71
C THR A 110 15.95 -21.16 -32.75
N GLU A 111 16.84 -21.07 -33.74
CA GLU A 111 16.98 -22.05 -34.81
C GLU A 111 17.38 -23.43 -34.27
N ALA A 112 18.32 -23.48 -33.32
CA ALA A 112 18.78 -24.72 -32.72
C ALA A 112 17.66 -25.42 -31.92
N LEU A 113 16.85 -24.67 -31.17
CA LEU A 113 15.70 -25.23 -30.44
C LEU A 113 14.58 -25.69 -31.38
N VAL A 114 14.31 -24.97 -32.47
CA VAL A 114 13.35 -25.40 -33.50
C VAL A 114 13.82 -26.68 -34.19
N ALA A 115 15.11 -26.80 -34.51
CA ALA A 115 15.68 -28.01 -35.08
C ALA A 115 15.62 -29.19 -34.10
N ALA A 116 15.94 -28.97 -32.83
CA ALA A 116 15.81 -29.98 -31.77
C ALA A 116 14.37 -30.45 -31.62
N HIS A 117 13.41 -29.51 -31.58
CA HIS A 117 11.98 -29.78 -31.51
C HIS A 117 11.54 -30.66 -32.68
N ASN A 118 11.84 -30.25 -33.92
CA ASN A 118 11.45 -31.00 -35.11
C ASN A 118 12.06 -32.41 -35.15
N SER A 119 13.33 -32.55 -34.71
CA SER A 119 13.99 -33.84 -34.61
C SER A 119 13.26 -34.77 -33.63
N ILE A 120 13.00 -34.30 -32.40
CA ILE A 120 12.36 -35.09 -31.36
C ILE A 120 10.88 -35.36 -31.67
N SER A 121 10.11 -34.35 -32.07
CA SER A 121 8.68 -34.51 -32.36
C SER A 121 8.41 -35.46 -33.53
N SER A 122 9.37 -35.62 -34.44
CA SER A 122 9.27 -36.56 -35.56
C SER A 122 9.67 -37.99 -35.20
N ALA A 123 10.48 -38.17 -34.15
CA ALA A 123 11.09 -39.46 -33.80
C ALA A 123 10.51 -40.09 -32.53
N CYS A 124 10.02 -39.27 -31.60
CA CYS A 124 9.51 -39.69 -30.30
C CYS A 124 7.97 -39.59 -30.22
N ALA A 125 7.35 -40.57 -29.59
CA ALA A 125 5.92 -40.63 -29.28
C ALA A 125 5.67 -40.39 -27.77
N GLY A 126 4.41 -40.14 -27.39
CA GLY A 126 4.04 -39.85 -25.99
C GLY A 126 4.31 -40.99 -24.98
N GLN A 127 4.60 -42.20 -25.46
CA GLN A 127 4.98 -43.36 -24.63
C GLN A 127 6.48 -43.43 -24.33
N ASP A 128 7.29 -42.61 -24.99
CA ASP A 128 8.73 -42.53 -24.79
C ASP A 128 9.00 -41.64 -23.57
N VAL A 129 9.27 -42.26 -22.43
CA VAL A 129 9.39 -41.59 -21.12
C VAL A 129 10.80 -41.64 -20.56
N PHE A 130 11.12 -40.71 -19.68
CA PHE A 130 12.38 -40.71 -18.94
C PHE A 130 12.41 -41.75 -17.82
N THR A 131 13.62 -42.22 -17.50
CA THR A 131 13.94 -43.06 -16.35
C THR A 131 14.40 -42.16 -15.20
N LEU A 132 13.53 -41.94 -14.22
CA LEU A 132 13.80 -41.02 -13.10
C LEU A 132 14.68 -41.63 -11.98
N ASN A 133 14.83 -42.96 -11.96
CA ASN A 133 15.61 -43.64 -10.92
C ASN A 133 17.11 -43.33 -11.06
N GLY A 134 17.70 -42.75 -10.00
CA GLY A 134 19.13 -42.43 -9.97
C GLY A 134 19.52 -41.18 -10.76
N TYR A 135 18.56 -40.32 -11.10
CA TYR A 135 18.84 -39.01 -11.69
C TYR A 135 19.37 -38.03 -10.64
N GLU A 136 20.56 -37.49 -10.89
CA GLU A 136 21.26 -36.53 -10.02
C GLU A 136 21.49 -35.16 -10.71
N GLY A 137 20.77 -34.89 -11.80
CA GLY A 137 20.91 -33.63 -12.56
C GLY A 137 20.22 -32.44 -11.88
N PRO A 138 20.22 -31.26 -12.53
CA PRO A 138 19.83 -29.99 -11.89
C PRO A 138 18.32 -29.80 -11.69
N PHE A 139 17.47 -30.70 -12.20
CA PHE A 139 16.02 -30.53 -12.16
C PHE A 139 15.37 -31.35 -11.05
N ASN A 140 14.30 -30.83 -10.43
CA ASN A 140 13.45 -31.65 -9.58
C ASN A 140 12.61 -32.62 -10.41
N THR A 141 12.73 -33.90 -10.10
CA THR A 141 12.03 -35.01 -10.75
C THR A 141 10.51 -34.92 -10.66
N THR A 142 9.97 -34.16 -9.71
CA THR A 142 8.53 -33.93 -9.53
C THR A 142 7.96 -32.94 -10.54
N LEU A 143 8.78 -31.99 -11.00
CA LEU A 143 8.37 -30.91 -11.92
C LEU A 143 8.90 -31.10 -13.34
N LEU A 144 9.75 -32.10 -13.55
CA LEU A 144 10.37 -32.42 -14.83
C LEU A 144 9.33 -32.96 -15.84
N GLU A 145 9.52 -32.62 -17.11
CA GLU A 145 8.67 -33.08 -18.20
C GLU A 145 8.77 -34.60 -18.35
N LYS A 146 7.64 -35.28 -18.62
CA LYS A 146 7.59 -36.76 -18.60
C LYS A 146 8.27 -37.42 -19.81
N THR A 147 8.44 -36.70 -20.91
CA THR A 147 8.90 -37.23 -22.20
C THR A 147 9.94 -36.32 -22.86
N PRO A 148 10.81 -36.85 -23.74
CA PRO A 148 11.74 -36.06 -24.54
C PRO A 148 11.08 -34.94 -25.33
N ALA A 149 9.92 -35.21 -25.94
CA ALA A 149 9.17 -34.22 -26.70
C ALA A 149 8.72 -33.06 -25.81
N ALA A 150 8.12 -33.38 -24.65
CA ALA A 150 7.68 -32.36 -23.70
C ALA A 150 8.84 -31.51 -23.17
N ALA A 151 10.03 -32.10 -22.94
CA ALA A 151 11.21 -31.36 -22.49
C ALA A 151 11.67 -30.31 -23.53
N VAL A 152 11.69 -30.66 -24.81
CA VAL A 152 12.09 -29.72 -25.87
C VAL A 152 10.99 -28.68 -26.15
N ASP A 153 9.72 -29.09 -26.09
CA ASP A 153 8.56 -28.20 -26.21
C ASP A 153 8.59 -27.12 -25.14
N GLU A 154 8.81 -27.52 -23.88
CA GLU A 154 8.93 -26.60 -22.73
C GLU A 154 10.00 -25.54 -22.98
N LEU A 155 11.18 -25.93 -23.48
CA LEU A 155 12.27 -24.96 -23.68
C LEU A 155 12.01 -24.02 -24.84
N LYS A 156 11.35 -24.51 -25.89
CA LYS A 156 10.95 -23.67 -27.01
C LYS A 156 9.90 -22.65 -26.57
N GLU A 157 8.92 -23.09 -25.79
CA GLU A 157 7.94 -22.20 -25.15
C GLU A 157 8.64 -21.17 -24.25
N ARG A 158 9.60 -21.64 -23.44
CA ARG A 158 10.41 -20.81 -22.56
C ARG A 158 11.22 -19.76 -23.28
N GLN A 159 11.87 -20.16 -24.35
CA GLN A 159 12.62 -19.25 -25.17
C GLN A 159 11.71 -18.19 -25.77
N SER A 160 10.55 -18.58 -26.29
CA SER A 160 9.57 -17.66 -26.86
C SER A 160 9.07 -16.66 -25.81
N TYR A 161 8.76 -17.15 -24.61
CA TYR A 161 8.31 -16.35 -23.48
C TYR A 161 9.37 -15.36 -22.99
N ILE A 162 10.60 -15.85 -22.73
CA ILE A 162 11.74 -15.04 -22.28
C ILE A 162 12.09 -13.96 -23.31
N CYS A 163 12.06 -14.33 -24.58
CA CYS A 163 12.49 -13.48 -25.68
C CYS A 163 11.38 -12.59 -26.22
N GLN A 164 10.25 -12.52 -25.52
CA GLN A 164 9.17 -11.60 -25.80
C GLN A 164 9.65 -10.15 -25.74
N LYS A 165 9.49 -9.45 -26.87
CA LYS A 165 9.95 -8.07 -27.02
C LYS A 165 8.82 -7.06 -26.80
N THR A 166 9.09 -5.96 -26.10
CA THR A 166 8.25 -4.77 -26.11
C THR A 166 8.29 -4.12 -27.50
N PRO A 167 7.15 -3.68 -28.05
CA PRO A 167 7.09 -2.93 -29.30
C PRO A 167 7.63 -1.50 -29.16
N ILE A 168 7.84 -1.03 -27.93
CA ILE A 168 8.25 0.34 -27.60
C ILE A 168 9.56 0.29 -26.79
N GLY A 169 10.58 1.07 -27.19
CA GLY A 169 11.87 1.20 -26.48
C GLY A 169 13.12 0.86 -27.31
N ASN A 170 14.30 1.21 -26.78
CA ASN A 170 15.62 0.91 -27.38
C ASN A 170 15.94 -0.59 -27.33
N ASP A 171 16.74 -1.07 -28.29
CA ASP A 171 17.09 -2.50 -28.53
C ASP A 171 17.48 -3.32 -27.29
N THR A 172 18.04 -2.68 -26.26
CA THR A 172 18.56 -3.31 -25.04
C THR A 172 17.54 -3.45 -23.92
N GLN A 173 16.43 -2.69 -23.94
CA GLN A 173 15.28 -2.85 -23.05
C GLN A 173 14.15 -3.69 -23.64
N ARG A 174 14.41 -4.38 -24.76
CA ARG A 174 13.34 -5.02 -25.49
C ARG A 174 12.69 -6.16 -24.72
N PHE A 175 13.34 -6.87 -23.80
CA PHE A 175 12.73 -8.09 -23.24
C PHE A 175 11.83 -7.81 -22.03
N CYS A 176 10.61 -8.36 -22.06
CA CYS A 176 9.66 -8.11 -20.98
C CYS A 176 10.06 -8.68 -19.63
N VAL A 177 10.78 -9.79 -19.62
CA VAL A 177 11.30 -10.36 -18.37
C VAL A 177 12.30 -9.42 -17.69
N VAL A 178 13.12 -8.72 -18.47
CA VAL A 178 14.05 -7.70 -17.95
C VAL A 178 13.29 -6.51 -17.37
N ASP A 179 12.25 -6.02 -18.06
CA ASP A 179 11.47 -4.90 -17.57
C ASP A 179 10.72 -5.24 -16.27
N LEU A 180 10.04 -6.39 -16.22
CA LEU A 180 9.32 -6.87 -15.04
C LEU A 180 10.25 -7.09 -13.84
N GLN A 181 11.42 -7.68 -14.08
CA GLN A 181 12.40 -7.89 -13.01
C GLN A 181 13.01 -6.57 -12.55
N SER A 182 13.39 -5.68 -13.47
CA SER A 182 14.07 -4.42 -13.12
C SER A 182 13.16 -3.42 -12.41
N ARG A 183 11.86 -3.41 -12.72
CA ARG A 183 10.87 -2.51 -12.09
C ARG A 183 10.27 -3.09 -10.82
N TRP A 184 9.93 -4.38 -10.85
CA TRP A 184 9.06 -4.98 -9.82
C TRP A 184 9.74 -6.14 -9.08
N ALA A 185 10.96 -6.51 -9.45
CA ALA A 185 11.61 -7.77 -9.03
C ALA A 185 10.77 -9.02 -9.34
N ILE A 186 9.89 -8.96 -10.34
CA ILE A 186 9.06 -10.07 -10.78
C ILE A 186 9.87 -10.97 -11.69
N ILE A 187 9.90 -12.25 -11.37
CA ILE A 187 10.41 -13.31 -12.23
C ILE A 187 9.18 -14.10 -12.65
N ASP A 188 8.57 -13.68 -13.75
CA ASP A 188 7.37 -14.33 -14.24
C ASP A 188 7.77 -15.65 -14.93
N LYS A 189 7.15 -16.74 -14.49
CA LYS A 189 7.43 -18.09 -14.98
C LYS A 189 6.33 -18.48 -15.96
N ILE A 190 6.66 -19.23 -17.00
CA ILE A 190 5.72 -19.75 -18.01
C ILE A 190 4.49 -20.42 -17.39
N ARG A 191 4.68 -21.15 -16.29
CA ARG A 191 3.62 -21.90 -15.59
C ARG A 191 3.33 -21.39 -14.19
N SER A 192 3.60 -20.11 -13.96
CA SER A 192 3.25 -19.53 -12.69
C SER A 192 1.74 -19.30 -12.59
N ASP A 193 1.21 -19.41 -11.38
CA ASP A 193 -0.21 -19.16 -11.12
C ASP A 193 -0.61 -17.71 -11.43
N GLY A 194 -1.92 -17.47 -11.46
CA GLY A 194 -2.51 -16.15 -11.67
C GLY A 194 -2.26 -15.14 -10.56
N LEU A 195 -1.48 -15.45 -9.52
CA LEU A 195 -1.10 -14.52 -8.43
C LEU A 195 0.40 -14.24 -8.41
N SER A 196 1.17 -14.93 -9.24
CA SER A 196 2.62 -14.85 -9.21
C SER A 196 3.12 -13.46 -9.59
N GLY A 197 3.99 -12.92 -8.75
CA GLY A 197 4.53 -11.57 -8.91
C GLY A 197 3.66 -10.45 -8.34
N LEU A 198 2.37 -10.69 -8.06
CA LEU A 198 1.42 -9.67 -7.58
C LEU A 198 1.88 -9.01 -6.28
N ALA A 199 2.30 -9.81 -5.30
CA ALA A 199 2.84 -9.27 -4.04
C ALA A 199 4.08 -8.40 -4.27
N ARG A 200 4.94 -8.75 -5.23
CA ARG A 200 6.14 -7.96 -5.53
C ARG A 200 5.78 -6.63 -6.19
N PHE A 201 4.82 -6.62 -7.11
CA PHE A 201 4.28 -5.39 -7.69
C PHE A 201 3.70 -4.47 -6.60
N LEU A 202 2.86 -5.02 -5.71
CA LEU A 202 2.24 -4.27 -4.63
C LEU A 202 3.26 -3.69 -3.64
N ILE A 203 4.31 -4.46 -3.31
CA ILE A 203 5.42 -4.01 -2.46
C ILE A 203 6.21 -2.90 -3.16
N ALA A 204 6.53 -3.07 -4.45
CA ALA A 204 7.28 -2.08 -5.22
C ALA A 204 6.52 -0.75 -5.38
N THR A 205 5.18 -0.79 -5.31
CA THR A 205 4.31 0.39 -5.47
C THR A 205 3.70 0.85 -4.15
N LYS A 206 4.18 0.37 -3.00
CA LYS A 206 3.57 0.68 -1.69
C LYS A 206 3.79 2.13 -1.22
N MET A 207 4.82 2.81 -1.73
CA MET A 207 5.17 4.18 -1.36
C MET A 207 5.34 5.03 -2.62
N ASN A 208 5.01 6.31 -2.51
CA ASN A 208 5.27 7.28 -3.56
C ASN A 208 6.77 7.51 -3.69
N TYR A 209 7.35 7.14 -4.82
CA TYR A 209 8.73 7.51 -5.16
C TYR A 209 8.90 7.64 -6.67
N LYS A 210 9.95 8.36 -7.05
CA LYS A 210 10.24 8.71 -8.43
C LYS A 210 11.69 8.35 -8.75
N GLU A 211 11.88 7.50 -9.74
CA GLU A 211 13.20 7.19 -10.30
C GLU A 211 13.47 8.14 -11.47
N PRO A 212 14.54 8.95 -11.42
CA PRO A 212 14.87 9.86 -12.49
C PRO A 212 15.30 9.10 -13.75
N ALA A 213 15.05 9.70 -14.91
CA ALA A 213 15.58 9.17 -16.16
C ALA A 213 17.12 9.26 -16.17
N VAL A 214 17.81 8.13 -16.21
CA VAL A 214 19.28 8.08 -16.13
C VAL A 214 19.84 6.89 -16.90
N GLN A 215 21.12 6.96 -17.27
CA GLN A 215 21.86 5.81 -17.78
C GLN A 215 22.18 4.85 -16.63
N TYR A 216 21.72 3.61 -16.76
CA TYR A 216 22.05 2.54 -15.83
C TYR A 216 23.21 1.71 -16.39
N PRO A 217 24.21 1.39 -15.55
CA PRO A 217 25.22 0.41 -15.92
C PRO A 217 24.57 -0.98 -15.95
N GLY A 218 24.96 -1.77 -16.94
CA GLY A 218 24.59 -3.17 -17.08
C GLY A 218 25.79 -3.96 -17.59
N GLN A 219 25.66 -5.28 -17.57
CA GLN A 219 26.63 -6.18 -18.17
C GLN A 219 25.89 -7.08 -19.15
N ARG A 220 26.50 -7.33 -20.31
CA ARG A 220 25.97 -8.22 -21.33
C ARG A 220 27.01 -9.29 -21.64
N GLY A 221 26.62 -10.55 -21.67
CA GLY A 221 27.53 -11.65 -21.99
C GLY A 221 27.46 -12.77 -20.97
N SER A 222 28.54 -13.49 -20.75
CA SER A 222 28.60 -14.55 -19.74
C SER A 222 30.06 -14.92 -19.51
N GLY A 223 30.51 -14.96 -18.25
CA GLY A 223 31.90 -15.33 -17.91
C GLY A 223 32.95 -14.39 -18.53
N ASP A 224 33.98 -14.93 -19.18
CA ASP A 224 35.13 -14.19 -19.73
C ASP A 224 34.81 -13.22 -20.89
N ARG A 225 33.55 -13.16 -21.32
CA ARG A 225 33.08 -12.27 -22.41
C ARG A 225 31.94 -11.37 -21.97
N SER A 226 31.89 -11.03 -20.68
CA SER A 226 31.00 -9.99 -20.18
C SER A 226 31.53 -8.63 -20.64
N GLU A 227 30.68 -7.86 -21.30
CA GLU A 227 30.94 -6.48 -21.72
C GLU A 227 30.10 -5.54 -20.87
N ASP A 228 30.74 -4.52 -20.30
CA ASP A 228 30.03 -3.42 -19.67
C ASP A 228 29.23 -2.66 -20.73
N HIS A 229 27.96 -2.43 -20.44
CA HIS A 229 27.03 -1.72 -21.29
C HIS A 229 26.29 -0.67 -20.46
N SER A 230 25.85 0.41 -21.08
CA SER A 230 24.97 1.39 -20.45
C SER A 230 23.69 1.52 -21.26
N TYR A 231 22.56 1.52 -20.58
CA TYR A 231 21.26 1.74 -21.21
C TYR A 231 20.50 2.84 -20.50
N TYR A 232 19.75 3.60 -21.29
CA TYR A 232 18.93 4.68 -20.79
C TYR A 232 17.63 4.14 -20.23
N ARG A 233 17.31 4.46 -18.97
CA ARG A 233 15.98 4.22 -18.41
C ARG A 233 15.22 5.53 -18.39
N GLU A 234 13.98 5.47 -18.86
CA GLU A 234 13.03 6.57 -18.71
C GLU A 234 12.70 6.79 -17.24
N GLU A 235 12.15 7.97 -16.96
CA GLU A 235 11.63 8.31 -15.64
C GLU A 235 10.51 7.33 -15.26
N ARG A 236 10.52 6.87 -14.00
CA ARG A 236 9.51 5.96 -13.48
C ARG A 236 8.89 6.53 -12.22
N ARG A 237 7.58 6.43 -12.12
CA ARG A 237 6.80 6.79 -10.94
C ARG A 237 6.24 5.52 -10.32
N TYR A 238 6.21 5.49 -9.01
CA TYR A 238 5.67 4.40 -8.22
C TYR A 238 4.81 5.01 -7.14
N GLY A 239 3.67 4.39 -6.87
CA GLY A 239 2.78 4.84 -5.82
C GLY A 239 1.58 3.90 -5.65
N PRO A 240 0.93 3.93 -4.48
CA PRO A 240 -0.18 3.03 -4.17
C PRO A 240 -1.52 3.53 -4.69
N GLY A 241 -1.62 4.82 -5.05
CA GLY A 241 -2.85 5.47 -5.52
C GLY A 241 -3.09 5.28 -7.01
N ARG A 242 -4.27 5.65 -7.48
CA ARG A 242 -4.68 5.55 -8.87
C ARG A 242 -3.77 6.41 -9.76
N HIS A 243 -3.34 5.85 -10.89
CA HIS A 243 -2.46 6.51 -11.86
C HIS A 243 -1.13 7.05 -11.30
N SER A 244 -0.72 6.62 -10.10
CA SER A 244 0.52 7.08 -9.45
C SER A 244 1.76 6.28 -9.87
N THR A 245 1.58 5.17 -10.60
CA THR A 245 2.63 4.29 -11.07
C THR A 245 2.73 4.29 -12.60
N THR A 246 3.93 4.49 -13.13
CA THR A 246 4.21 4.34 -14.58
C THR A 246 4.34 2.87 -14.94
N CYS A 247 3.32 2.30 -15.59
CA CYS A 247 3.32 0.91 -16.04
C CYS A 247 3.81 0.80 -17.48
N SER A 248 4.78 -0.07 -17.73
CA SER A 248 5.27 -0.32 -19.09
C SER A 248 4.30 -1.18 -19.87
N TRP A 249 4.52 -1.28 -21.19
CA TRP A 249 3.82 -2.26 -22.02
C TRP A 249 3.98 -3.70 -21.50
N CYS A 250 5.17 -4.06 -21.00
CA CYS A 250 5.43 -5.38 -20.43
C CYS A 250 4.67 -5.61 -19.14
N THR A 251 4.53 -4.59 -18.28
CA THR A 251 3.67 -4.66 -17.10
C THR A 251 2.20 -4.87 -17.49
N LEU A 252 1.71 -4.12 -18.48
CA LEU A 252 0.33 -4.27 -18.95
C LEU A 252 0.07 -5.65 -19.55
N LYS A 253 0.99 -6.16 -20.38
CA LYS A 253 0.89 -7.51 -20.91
C LYS A 253 0.92 -8.59 -19.83
N TRP A 254 1.75 -8.40 -18.80
CA TRP A 254 1.73 -9.25 -17.62
C TRP A 254 0.37 -9.23 -16.89
N PHE A 255 -0.24 -8.05 -16.72
CA PHE A 255 -1.61 -7.94 -16.20
C PHE A 255 -2.62 -8.73 -17.05
N GLU A 256 -2.56 -8.60 -18.38
CA GLU A 256 -3.44 -9.31 -19.31
C GLU A 256 -3.33 -10.83 -19.19
N GLU A 257 -2.10 -11.35 -19.19
CA GLU A 257 -1.83 -12.77 -19.06
C GLU A 257 -2.36 -13.30 -17.71
N LYS A 258 -2.05 -12.60 -16.60
CA LYS A 258 -2.44 -13.06 -15.26
C LYS A 258 -3.93 -12.97 -15.00
N LEU A 259 -4.59 -11.91 -15.46
CA LEU A 259 -6.04 -11.75 -15.31
C LEU A 259 -6.85 -12.86 -15.96
N GLY A 260 -6.32 -13.51 -17.00
CA GLY A 260 -6.96 -14.67 -17.65
C GLY A 260 -6.73 -16.02 -16.95
N MET A 261 -5.87 -16.08 -15.93
CA MET A 261 -5.41 -17.33 -15.31
C MET A 261 -6.19 -17.75 -14.06
N TRP A 262 -7.29 -17.08 -13.70
CA TRP A 262 -8.10 -17.53 -12.57
C TRP A 262 -8.64 -18.96 -12.79
N GLN A 263 -8.57 -19.77 -11.73
CA GLN A 263 -9.09 -21.12 -11.69
C GLN A 263 -9.76 -21.37 -10.34
N GLU A 264 -10.80 -22.20 -10.32
CA GLU A 264 -11.46 -22.63 -9.08
C GLU A 264 -10.45 -23.33 -8.15
N GLY A 265 -10.47 -22.97 -6.87
CA GLY A 265 -9.53 -23.50 -5.87
C GLY A 265 -8.16 -22.78 -5.81
N MET A 266 -7.95 -21.72 -6.59
CA MET A 266 -6.79 -20.84 -6.44
C MET A 266 -6.75 -20.26 -5.01
N SER A 267 -5.58 -20.24 -4.37
CA SER A 267 -5.45 -19.79 -2.98
C SER A 267 -4.35 -18.77 -2.77
N MET A 268 -4.57 -17.86 -1.82
CA MET A 268 -3.58 -16.90 -1.33
C MET A 268 -3.52 -17.04 0.19
N ALA A 269 -2.32 -17.21 0.75
CA ALA A 269 -2.11 -17.32 2.20
C ALA A 269 -3.03 -18.36 2.90
N GLN A 270 -3.24 -19.52 2.27
CA GLN A 270 -4.08 -20.64 2.74
C GLN A 270 -5.60 -20.43 2.66
N GLU A 271 -6.07 -19.32 2.08
CA GLU A 271 -7.48 -19.07 1.81
C GLU A 271 -7.78 -19.20 0.31
N GLN A 272 -8.89 -19.87 -0.03
CA GLN A 272 -9.36 -19.99 -1.41
C GLN A 272 -9.98 -18.68 -1.88
N LEU A 273 -9.54 -18.19 -3.04
CA LEU A 273 -10.02 -16.95 -3.64
C LEU A 273 -11.14 -17.23 -4.63
N SER A 274 -12.29 -16.62 -4.38
CA SER A 274 -13.37 -16.51 -5.36
C SER A 274 -12.94 -15.62 -6.53
N LEU A 275 -13.58 -15.80 -7.70
CA LEU A 275 -13.31 -14.98 -8.89
C LEU A 275 -13.51 -13.47 -8.63
N PRO A 276 -14.58 -13.02 -7.93
CA PRO A 276 -14.69 -11.61 -7.54
C PRO A 276 -13.51 -11.10 -6.70
N GLN A 277 -13.04 -11.87 -5.70
CA GLN A 277 -11.87 -11.48 -4.91
C GLN A 277 -10.63 -11.36 -5.79
N PHE A 278 -10.39 -12.36 -6.65
CA PHE A 278 -9.29 -12.35 -7.61
C PHE A 278 -9.30 -11.09 -8.49
N LEU A 279 -10.44 -10.78 -9.10
CA LEU A 279 -10.61 -9.61 -9.96
C LEU A 279 -10.38 -8.31 -9.19
N ARG A 280 -10.86 -8.18 -7.96
CA ARG A 280 -10.63 -6.97 -7.16
C ARG A 280 -9.16 -6.82 -6.77
N ILE A 281 -8.45 -7.88 -6.36
CA ILE A 281 -7.01 -7.79 -6.03
C ILE A 281 -6.22 -7.27 -7.23
N TRP A 282 -6.53 -7.78 -8.42
CA TRP A 282 -5.90 -7.33 -9.65
C TRP A 282 -6.31 -5.90 -10.06
N GLU A 283 -7.57 -5.50 -9.83
CA GLU A 283 -8.01 -4.11 -9.99
C GLU A 283 -7.21 -3.15 -9.11
N ALA A 284 -7.03 -3.50 -7.83
CA ALA A 284 -6.29 -2.67 -6.88
C ALA A 284 -4.80 -2.55 -7.23
N ALA A 285 -4.21 -3.58 -7.84
CA ALA A 285 -2.86 -3.49 -8.38
C ALA A 285 -2.83 -2.63 -9.65
N GLY A 286 -3.69 -2.93 -10.61
CA GLY A 286 -3.65 -2.29 -11.91
C GLY A 286 -4.15 -0.85 -11.95
N ARG A 287 -5.05 -0.43 -11.05
CA ARG A 287 -5.50 0.96 -10.95
C ARG A 287 -4.35 1.92 -10.66
N ARG A 288 -3.26 1.42 -10.09
CA ARG A 288 -2.03 2.19 -9.84
C ARG A 288 -1.38 2.64 -11.14
N CYS A 289 -1.55 1.90 -12.23
CA CYS A 289 -1.01 2.24 -13.53
C CYS A 289 -1.58 3.54 -14.08
N GLU A 290 -0.70 4.41 -14.58
CA GLU A 290 -1.09 5.58 -15.34
C GLU A 290 -1.79 5.20 -16.65
N GLY A 291 -2.74 6.03 -17.09
CA GLY A 291 -3.51 5.81 -18.31
C GLY A 291 -4.58 4.73 -18.19
N ASN A 292 -5.21 4.41 -19.34
CA ASN A 292 -6.37 3.52 -19.41
C ASN A 292 -6.04 2.08 -19.80
N GLY A 293 -4.80 1.78 -20.17
CA GLY A 293 -4.42 0.46 -20.71
C GLY A 293 -4.74 -0.69 -19.78
N PHE A 294 -4.58 -0.52 -18.45
CA PHE A 294 -4.99 -1.54 -17.49
C PHE A 294 -6.51 -1.77 -17.49
N TYR A 295 -7.31 -0.72 -17.51
CA TYR A 295 -8.77 -0.84 -17.47
C TYR A 295 -9.34 -1.50 -18.73
N GLU A 296 -8.73 -1.28 -19.89
CA GLU A 296 -9.09 -1.99 -21.13
C GLU A 296 -8.89 -3.51 -20.98
N ILE A 297 -7.74 -3.91 -20.45
CA ILE A 297 -7.40 -5.31 -20.16
C ILE A 297 -8.34 -5.90 -19.11
N TYR A 298 -8.59 -5.15 -18.03
CA TYR A 298 -9.44 -5.56 -16.93
C TYR A 298 -10.89 -5.81 -17.39
N ASN A 299 -11.45 -4.89 -18.16
CA ASN A 299 -12.80 -5.02 -18.73
C ASN A 299 -12.89 -6.18 -19.71
N ALA A 300 -11.85 -6.40 -20.54
CA ALA A 300 -11.80 -7.55 -21.44
C ALA A 300 -11.79 -8.90 -20.68
N ALA A 301 -11.08 -8.97 -19.54
CA ALA A 301 -11.09 -10.15 -18.68
C ALA A 301 -12.48 -10.38 -18.04
N ILE A 302 -13.12 -9.32 -17.51
CA ILE A 302 -14.48 -9.37 -16.99
C ILE A 302 -15.45 -9.90 -18.04
N ASP A 303 -15.43 -9.34 -19.25
CA ASP A 303 -16.30 -9.78 -20.35
C ASP A 303 -16.07 -11.24 -20.72
N SER A 304 -14.82 -11.71 -20.69
CA SER A 304 -14.48 -13.11 -20.89
C SER A 304 -15.11 -14.00 -19.81
N TYR A 305 -14.98 -13.63 -18.53
CA TYR A 305 -15.57 -14.38 -17.42
C TYR A 305 -17.10 -14.37 -17.42
N LYS A 306 -17.72 -13.25 -17.80
CA LYS A 306 -19.18 -13.16 -18.02
C LYS A 306 -19.63 -14.09 -19.14
N LYS A 307 -18.94 -14.09 -20.29
CA LYS A 307 -19.24 -14.97 -21.43
C LYS A 307 -19.08 -16.45 -21.08
N GLN A 308 -18.15 -16.79 -20.20
CA GLN A 308 -17.95 -18.15 -19.69
C GLN A 308 -18.99 -18.54 -18.63
N GLY A 309 -19.85 -17.62 -18.17
CA GLY A 309 -20.83 -17.85 -17.11
C GLY A 309 -20.22 -17.94 -15.71
N LEU A 310 -18.94 -17.59 -15.55
CA LEU A 310 -18.23 -17.63 -14.28
C LEU A 310 -18.48 -16.38 -13.42
N LEU A 311 -18.87 -15.27 -14.05
CA LEU A 311 -19.15 -14.00 -13.40
C LEU A 311 -20.59 -13.54 -13.70
N ARG A 312 -21.35 -13.19 -12.66
CA ARG A 312 -22.75 -12.74 -12.79
C ARG A 312 -22.83 -11.24 -13.07
N GLU A 313 -23.97 -10.78 -13.59
CA GLU A 313 -24.25 -9.34 -13.66
C GLU A 313 -24.37 -8.74 -12.25
N GLY A 314 -23.81 -7.53 -12.07
CA GLY A 314 -23.75 -6.86 -10.77
C GLY A 314 -22.82 -7.51 -9.73
N TRP A 315 -21.82 -8.30 -10.18
CA TRP A 315 -20.83 -8.95 -9.30
C TRP A 315 -20.08 -7.96 -8.39
N GLU A 316 -19.90 -6.70 -8.83
CA GLU A 316 -19.32 -5.61 -8.03
C GLU A 316 -20.12 -5.30 -6.76
N LYS A 317 -21.43 -5.54 -6.78
CA LYS A 317 -22.34 -5.27 -5.65
C LYS A 317 -22.39 -6.40 -4.63
N GLN A 318 -21.68 -7.50 -4.87
CA GLN A 318 -21.58 -8.58 -3.90
C GLN A 318 -20.67 -8.11 -2.75
N LEU A 319 -21.30 -7.74 -1.63
CA LEU A 319 -20.66 -7.50 -0.34
C LEU A 319 -19.90 -8.77 0.07
N LEU A 320 -18.61 -8.81 -0.21
CA LEU A 320 -17.71 -9.78 0.39
C LEU A 320 -17.29 -9.18 1.73
N GLY A 321 -17.75 -9.78 2.81
CA GLY A 321 -17.32 -9.50 4.18
C GLY A 321 -15.84 -9.85 4.44
N ASP A 322 -14.97 -9.70 3.45
CA ASP A 322 -13.54 -9.93 3.52
C ASP A 322 -12.84 -8.63 3.93
N ILE A 323 -13.03 -8.31 5.21
CA ILE A 323 -12.40 -7.20 5.91
C ILE A 323 -10.86 -7.19 5.65
N PRO A 324 -10.11 -8.31 5.73
CA PRO A 324 -8.69 -8.37 5.37
C PRO A 324 -8.33 -7.92 3.95
N TYR A 325 -9.16 -8.22 2.95
CA TYR A 325 -8.96 -7.78 1.58
C TYR A 325 -9.14 -6.26 1.44
N LEU A 326 -10.23 -5.72 1.98
CA LEU A 326 -10.47 -4.28 2.02
C LEU A 326 -9.37 -3.53 2.81
N ILE A 327 -8.74 -4.17 3.83
CA ILE A 327 -7.59 -3.66 4.63
C ILE A 327 -6.34 -3.40 3.80
N ARG A 328 -6.14 -4.14 2.73
CA ARG A 328 -4.93 -4.02 1.92
C ARG A 328 -5.14 -3.22 0.64
N HIS A 329 -6.40 -3.02 0.23
CA HIS A 329 -6.72 -2.65 -1.15
C HIS A 329 -7.71 -1.47 -1.27
N GLY A 330 -8.31 -0.98 -0.18
CA GLY A 330 -9.30 0.12 -0.23
C GLY A 330 -10.64 -0.30 -0.86
N PRO A 331 -11.62 0.62 -0.99
CA PRO A 331 -12.93 0.32 -1.57
C PRO A 331 -12.85 0.12 -3.09
N SER A 332 -13.70 -0.76 -3.61
CA SER A 332 -14.01 -0.91 -5.04
C SER A 332 -15.13 0.04 -5.47
N GLN A 333 -15.45 0.10 -6.77
CA GLN A 333 -16.52 0.99 -7.27
C GLN A 333 -17.90 0.70 -6.67
N GLY A 334 -18.16 -0.54 -6.24
CA GLY A 334 -19.42 -0.93 -5.59
C GLY A 334 -19.51 -0.60 -4.10
N ASP A 335 -18.42 -0.17 -3.49
CA ASP A 335 -18.34 0.09 -2.05
C ASP A 335 -18.61 1.57 -1.76
N PHE A 336 -19.32 1.86 -0.65
CA PHE A 336 -19.59 3.22 -0.18
C PHE A 336 -18.29 4.06 -0.07
N PRO A 337 -18.35 5.41 -0.15
CA PRO A 337 -19.43 6.23 -0.68
C PRO A 337 -19.38 6.34 -2.21
N THR A 338 -18.65 5.45 -2.91
CA THR A 338 -18.47 5.57 -4.37
C THR A 338 -19.80 5.61 -5.12
N PRO A 339 -20.78 4.71 -4.89
CA PRO A 339 -22.07 4.76 -5.58
C PRO A 339 -22.86 6.05 -5.31
N GLN A 340 -22.86 6.54 -4.07
CA GLN A 340 -23.55 7.78 -3.68
C GLN A 340 -22.90 9.01 -4.32
N THR A 341 -21.57 9.01 -4.40
CA THR A 341 -20.81 10.09 -5.05
C THR A 341 -21.04 10.06 -6.56
N GLU A 342 -21.08 8.88 -7.18
CA GLU A 342 -21.42 8.71 -8.60
C GLU A 342 -22.84 9.17 -8.94
N GLU A 343 -23.80 8.83 -8.08
CA GLU A 343 -25.18 9.28 -8.20
C GLU A 343 -25.28 10.80 -8.12
N ALA A 344 -24.63 11.43 -7.14
CA ALA A 344 -24.56 12.88 -7.00
C ALA A 344 -23.90 13.56 -8.21
N ILE A 345 -22.77 13.03 -8.70
CA ILE A 345 -22.09 13.53 -9.92
C ILE A 345 -23.02 13.44 -11.12
N SER A 346 -23.73 12.32 -11.29
CA SER A 346 -24.67 12.11 -12.40
C SER A 346 -25.82 13.12 -12.37
N ILE A 347 -26.41 13.34 -11.19
CA ILE A 347 -27.46 14.34 -10.98
C ILE A 347 -26.97 15.74 -11.36
N LEU A 348 -25.79 16.15 -10.90
CA LEU A 348 -25.21 17.47 -11.19
C LEU A 348 -24.85 17.63 -12.67
N LYS A 349 -24.27 16.62 -13.33
CA LYS A 349 -23.97 16.63 -14.77
C LYS A 349 -25.23 16.79 -15.61
N ASN A 350 -26.29 16.04 -15.29
CA ASN A 350 -27.57 16.15 -15.97
C ASN A 350 -28.17 17.56 -15.82
N TYR A 351 -28.05 18.17 -14.64
CA TYR A 351 -28.49 19.54 -14.43
C TYR A 351 -27.66 20.53 -15.26
N TYR A 352 -26.33 20.42 -15.23
CA TYR A 352 -25.40 21.26 -15.97
C TYR A 352 -25.67 21.22 -17.48
N GLU A 353 -25.81 20.04 -18.06
CA GLU A 353 -26.10 19.84 -19.50
C GLU A 353 -27.46 20.45 -19.90
N LYS A 354 -28.48 20.29 -19.06
CA LYS A 354 -29.81 20.85 -19.31
C LYS A 354 -29.82 22.39 -19.31
N HIS A 355 -28.95 23.02 -18.51
CA HIS A 355 -28.98 24.46 -18.28
C HIS A 355 -27.96 25.25 -19.11
N THR A 356 -26.95 24.59 -19.67
CA THR A 356 -26.00 25.15 -20.66
C THR A 356 -26.60 25.28 -22.06
N ALA A 357 -27.63 24.49 -22.39
CA ALA A 357 -28.32 24.54 -23.69
C ALA A 357 -29.24 25.76 -23.90
N VAL A 358 -29.40 26.62 -22.88
CA VAL A 358 -30.30 27.79 -22.88
C VAL A 358 -29.48 29.07 -22.83
N PRO A 359 -29.83 30.15 -23.57
CA PRO A 359 -29.15 31.44 -23.44
C PRO A 359 -29.13 31.93 -21.99
N THR A 360 -27.95 32.14 -21.42
CA THR A 360 -27.75 32.40 -19.98
C THR A 360 -27.58 33.89 -19.67
N THR A 361 -28.06 34.30 -18.49
CA THR A 361 -27.72 35.57 -17.83
C THR A 361 -26.41 35.40 -17.05
N GLU A 362 -25.72 36.50 -16.69
CA GLU A 362 -24.47 36.44 -15.89
C GLU A 362 -24.65 35.69 -14.56
N ALA A 363 -25.79 35.84 -13.88
CA ALA A 363 -26.10 35.09 -12.66
C ALA A 363 -26.15 33.57 -12.90
N ARG A 364 -26.77 33.15 -14.01
CA ARG A 364 -26.87 31.73 -14.39
C ARG A 364 -25.55 31.15 -14.88
N GLN A 365 -24.67 31.99 -15.44
CA GLN A 365 -23.30 31.62 -15.77
C GLN A 365 -22.51 31.28 -14.50
N HIS A 366 -22.64 32.13 -13.47
CA HIS A 366 -22.00 31.91 -12.16
C HIS A 366 -22.49 30.61 -11.49
N ASP A 367 -23.80 30.35 -11.54
CA ASP A 367 -24.37 29.10 -10.99
C ASP A 367 -23.79 27.85 -11.69
N LEU A 368 -23.60 27.91 -13.02
CA LEU A 368 -23.01 26.81 -13.78
C LEU A 368 -21.52 26.60 -13.47
N GLU A 369 -20.75 27.68 -13.28
CA GLU A 369 -19.34 27.61 -12.86
C GLU A 369 -19.21 26.96 -11.48
N VAL A 370 -20.10 27.31 -10.54
CA VAL A 370 -20.14 26.69 -9.22
C VAL A 370 -20.46 25.20 -9.33
N ILE A 371 -21.47 24.81 -10.12
CA ILE A 371 -21.83 23.40 -10.31
C ILE A 371 -20.69 22.58 -10.93
N ASP A 372 -19.94 23.14 -11.89
CA ASP A 372 -18.78 22.49 -12.50
C ASP A 372 -17.63 22.29 -11.49
N GLU A 373 -17.41 23.26 -10.61
CA GLU A 373 -16.47 23.14 -9.49
C GLU A 373 -16.90 22.01 -8.53
N TYR A 374 -18.20 21.89 -8.23
CA TYR A 374 -18.74 20.80 -7.41
C TYR A 374 -18.59 19.42 -8.06
N ILE A 375 -18.87 19.29 -9.36
CA ILE A 375 -18.65 18.04 -10.10
C ILE A 375 -17.17 17.63 -10.01
N SER A 376 -16.26 18.58 -10.28
CA SER A 376 -14.81 18.35 -10.23
C SER A 376 -14.35 17.93 -8.83
N CYS A 377 -14.88 18.57 -7.79
CA CYS A 377 -14.61 18.20 -6.40
C CYS A 377 -15.09 16.78 -6.06
N LEU A 378 -16.32 16.42 -6.42
CA LEU A 378 -16.87 15.09 -6.13
C LEU A 378 -16.13 13.99 -6.91
N GLU A 379 -15.70 14.26 -8.14
CA GLU A 379 -14.86 13.35 -8.92
C GLU A 379 -13.49 13.15 -8.27
N TRP A 380 -12.88 14.22 -7.78
CA TRP A 380 -11.63 14.14 -7.01
C TRP A 380 -11.83 13.35 -5.71
N PHE A 381 -12.87 13.65 -4.95
CA PHE A 381 -13.18 13.00 -3.67
C PHE A 381 -13.42 11.50 -3.85
N LYS A 382 -14.20 11.12 -4.85
CA LYS A 382 -14.42 9.73 -5.26
C LYS A 382 -13.10 9.01 -5.50
N ALA A 383 -12.22 9.60 -6.31
CA ALA A 383 -10.92 9.01 -6.60
C ALA A 383 -10.04 8.90 -5.36
N ALA A 384 -10.04 9.93 -4.52
CA ALA A 384 -9.20 10.00 -3.34
C ALA A 384 -9.65 9.02 -2.22
N ILE A 385 -10.95 8.77 -2.08
CA ILE A 385 -11.47 7.73 -1.16
C ILE A 385 -11.18 6.32 -1.68
N GLN A 386 -11.28 6.09 -2.98
CA GLN A 386 -10.90 4.80 -3.58
C GLN A 386 -9.42 4.45 -3.33
N ASP A 387 -8.59 5.47 -3.10
CA ASP A 387 -7.18 5.33 -2.80
C ASP A 387 -6.85 5.32 -1.29
N LEU A 388 -7.85 5.42 -0.40
CA LEU A 388 -7.63 5.34 1.05
C LEU A 388 -7.26 3.91 1.50
N PRO A 389 -6.10 3.70 2.13
CA PRO A 389 -5.69 2.40 2.67
C PRO A 389 -6.55 1.88 3.85
N CYS A 390 -7.45 2.71 4.39
CA CYS A 390 -8.10 2.55 5.71
C CYS A 390 -9.55 2.09 5.71
N TYR A 391 -10.18 2.13 4.55
CA TYR A 391 -11.62 2.05 4.38
C TYR A 391 -12.37 0.87 5.08
N PRO A 392 -11.86 -0.36 5.18
CA PRO A 392 -12.58 -1.51 5.79
C PRO A 392 -12.97 -1.41 7.26
N PHE A 393 -12.34 -0.53 8.04
CA PHE A 393 -12.59 -0.46 9.48
C PHE A 393 -13.76 0.45 9.82
N LEU A 394 -14.44 0.97 8.80
CA LEU A 394 -15.34 2.08 8.94
C LEU A 394 -16.70 1.70 8.31
N SER A 395 -17.66 1.35 9.14
CA SER A 395 -19.09 1.43 8.79
C SER A 395 -19.47 2.88 8.42
N VAL A 396 -20.61 3.10 7.75
CA VAL A 396 -21.08 4.46 7.40
C VAL A 396 -21.03 5.43 8.60
N PRO A 397 -21.52 5.05 9.81
CA PRO A 397 -21.39 5.89 11.00
C PRO A 397 -19.94 6.11 11.47
N GLU A 398 -19.04 5.15 11.24
CA GLU A 398 -17.63 5.27 11.57
C GLU A 398 -16.92 6.17 10.56
N ILE A 399 -17.16 6.05 9.25
CA ILE A 399 -16.59 6.96 8.23
C ILE A 399 -16.97 8.41 8.55
N GLU A 400 -18.24 8.64 8.87
CA GLU A 400 -18.70 9.92 9.39
C GLU A 400 -17.91 10.31 10.63
N THR A 401 -17.83 9.46 11.65
CA THR A 401 -17.12 9.78 12.91
C THR A 401 -15.61 10.00 12.73
N TYR A 402 -14.93 9.30 11.83
CA TYR A 402 -13.48 9.35 11.63
C TYR A 402 -13.02 10.45 10.68
N LEU A 403 -13.85 10.83 9.70
CA LEU A 403 -13.65 12.09 8.97
C LEU A 403 -13.77 13.30 9.91
N LEU A 404 -14.44 13.13 11.06
CA LEU A 404 -14.69 14.16 12.07
C LEU A 404 -13.72 14.19 13.25
N CYS A 405 -12.92 13.14 13.47
CA CYS A 405 -11.94 13.04 14.56
C CYS A 405 -10.49 13.21 14.04
N SER A 406 -9.53 13.70 14.85
CA SER A 406 -8.13 13.77 14.37
C SER A 406 -7.38 12.44 14.40
N ALA A 407 -6.22 12.51 13.74
CA ALA A 407 -4.98 11.76 13.92
C ALA A 407 -4.90 10.92 15.19
N SER A 408 -5.13 11.44 16.41
CA SER A 408 -4.93 10.70 17.68
C SER A 408 -5.91 9.53 17.90
N THR A 409 -7.18 9.69 17.55
CA THR A 409 -8.21 8.63 17.65
C THR A 409 -8.10 7.65 16.48
N THR A 410 -7.72 8.15 15.30
CA THR A 410 -7.30 7.31 14.17
C THR A 410 -6.01 6.54 14.45
N THR A 411 -5.06 7.01 15.26
CA THR A 411 -3.83 6.26 15.60
C THR A 411 -4.05 5.12 16.59
N THR A 412 -5.10 5.18 17.41
CA THR A 412 -5.45 4.08 18.33
C THR A 412 -6.32 3.01 17.66
N ALA A 413 -7.10 3.36 16.65
CA ALA A 413 -7.98 2.44 15.92
C ALA A 413 -7.42 1.95 14.57
N CYS A 414 -6.48 2.69 13.96
CA CYS A 414 -5.93 2.40 12.64
C CYS A 414 -4.39 2.39 12.62
N SER A 415 -3.79 1.79 11.59
CA SER A 415 -2.33 1.82 11.42
C SER A 415 -1.80 3.24 11.18
N TRP A 416 -0.50 3.47 11.43
CA TRP A 416 0.10 4.79 11.22
C TRP A 416 0.04 5.24 9.75
N GLU A 417 0.16 4.30 8.81
CA GLU A 417 -0.01 4.55 7.36
C GLU A 417 -1.42 5.04 7.06
N CYS A 418 -2.40 4.44 7.72
CA CYS A 418 -3.79 4.77 7.55
C CYS A 418 -4.14 6.16 8.12
N SER A 419 -3.73 6.45 9.35
CA SER A 419 -3.92 7.77 9.96
C SER A 419 -3.27 8.89 9.12
N GLY A 420 -2.08 8.62 8.57
CA GLY A 420 -1.41 9.55 7.64
C GLY A 420 -2.19 9.80 6.35
N ALA A 421 -2.77 8.75 5.75
CA ALA A 421 -3.56 8.85 4.53
C ALA A 421 -4.88 9.60 4.74
N LEU A 422 -5.59 9.37 5.85
CA LEU A 422 -6.80 10.11 6.22
C LEU A 422 -6.52 11.59 6.45
N GLY A 423 -5.45 11.92 7.19
CA GLY A 423 -5.03 13.30 7.40
C GLY A 423 -4.54 14.00 6.13
N PHE A 424 -4.01 13.25 5.15
CA PHE A 424 -3.67 13.77 3.83
C PHE A 424 -4.93 14.04 2.99
N LEU A 425 -5.86 13.07 2.93
CA LEU A 425 -7.15 13.21 2.25
C LEU A 425 -7.91 14.44 2.76
N GLN A 426 -8.04 14.59 4.07
CA GLN A 426 -8.72 15.74 4.68
C GLN A 426 -8.12 17.06 4.21
N ARG A 427 -6.79 17.20 4.21
CA ARG A 427 -6.11 18.42 3.74
C ARG A 427 -6.35 18.69 2.27
N GLN A 428 -6.19 17.66 1.43
CA GLN A 428 -6.39 17.82 -0.01
C GLN A 428 -7.85 18.10 -0.36
N MET A 429 -8.81 17.59 0.40
CA MET A 429 -10.23 17.90 0.21
C MET A 429 -10.49 19.39 0.36
N TYR A 430 -9.89 20.06 1.34
CA TYR A 430 -10.02 21.51 1.50
C TYR A 430 -9.28 22.34 0.44
N ASP A 431 -8.24 21.77 -0.19
CA ASP A 431 -7.48 22.43 -1.24
C ASP A 431 -8.13 22.22 -2.63
N ALA A 432 -8.69 21.04 -2.87
CA ALA A 432 -9.34 20.65 -4.12
C ALA A 432 -10.81 21.11 -4.20
N CYS A 433 -11.44 21.41 -3.06
CA CYS A 433 -12.85 21.84 -2.99
C CYS A 433 -12.99 23.21 -2.27
N PRO A 434 -12.45 24.30 -2.84
CA PRO A 434 -12.43 25.61 -2.17
C PRO A 434 -13.84 26.20 -1.95
N ALA A 435 -14.80 25.95 -2.86
CA ALA A 435 -16.22 26.27 -2.65
C ALA A 435 -16.87 25.53 -1.45
N MET A 436 -16.20 24.57 -0.82
CA MET A 436 -16.70 23.86 0.36
C MET A 436 -16.08 24.36 1.69
N ARG A 437 -15.28 25.42 1.69
CA ARG A 437 -14.81 26.08 2.93
C ARG A 437 -15.97 26.76 3.68
N ARG A 438 -15.86 26.86 5.01
CA ARG A 438 -16.83 27.57 5.89
C ARG A 438 -17.28 28.90 5.27
N GLY A 439 -18.59 29.11 5.17
CA GLY A 439 -19.23 30.29 4.59
C GLY A 439 -19.80 30.12 3.18
N HIS A 440 -19.45 29.06 2.45
CA HIS A 440 -20.04 28.76 1.14
C HIS A 440 -21.17 27.72 1.17
N TRP A 441 -21.36 26.98 2.28
CA TRP A 441 -22.54 26.11 2.43
C TRP A 441 -23.84 26.92 2.42
N GLU A 442 -23.85 28.12 3.01
CA GLU A 442 -24.97 29.07 2.92
C GLU A 442 -25.24 29.53 1.47
N LYS A 443 -24.22 29.46 0.60
CA LYS A 443 -24.40 29.70 -0.85
C LYS A 443 -24.93 28.46 -1.58
N TYR A 444 -24.71 27.26 -1.05
CA TYR A 444 -25.23 26.02 -1.64
C TYR A 444 -26.76 25.99 -1.60
N ASP A 445 -27.35 26.32 -0.45
CA ASP A 445 -28.82 26.46 -0.25
C ASP A 445 -29.46 27.53 -1.16
N THR A 446 -28.66 28.44 -1.72
CA THR A 446 -29.16 29.51 -2.60
C THR A 446 -28.91 29.26 -4.09
N ILE A 447 -27.96 28.39 -4.45
CA ILE A 447 -27.57 28.10 -5.84
C ILE A 447 -28.20 26.81 -6.35
N VAL A 448 -28.34 25.79 -5.49
CA VAL A 448 -28.99 24.53 -5.86
C VAL A 448 -30.50 24.70 -5.73
N PRO A 449 -31.30 24.50 -6.80
CA PRO A 449 -32.74 24.59 -6.68
C PRO A 449 -33.26 23.64 -5.59
N HIS A 450 -34.22 24.06 -4.76
CA HIS A 450 -34.82 23.22 -3.69
C HIS A 450 -35.25 21.81 -4.15
N SER A 451 -35.51 21.61 -5.44
CA SER A 451 -35.84 20.30 -6.03
C SER A 451 -34.65 19.32 -6.14
N LEU A 452 -33.43 19.83 -6.12
CA LEU A 452 -32.16 19.07 -6.14
C LEU A 452 -31.54 18.95 -4.75
N GLU A 453 -31.89 19.88 -3.87
CA GLU A 453 -31.43 19.98 -2.49
C GLU A 453 -31.75 18.69 -1.72
N THR A 454 -32.95 18.12 -1.85
CA THR A 454 -33.33 16.89 -1.12
C THR A 454 -32.53 15.64 -1.52
N ASP A 455 -32.15 15.50 -2.79
CA ASP A 455 -31.41 14.33 -3.29
C ASP A 455 -29.89 14.46 -3.05
N LEU A 456 -29.35 15.68 -3.12
CA LEU A 456 -27.93 15.98 -2.87
C LEU A 456 -27.61 16.14 -1.38
N GLU A 457 -28.51 16.76 -0.61
CA GLU A 457 -28.36 16.97 0.84
C GLU A 457 -28.25 15.62 1.56
N PHE A 458 -29.10 14.65 1.23
CA PHE A 458 -29.03 13.31 1.83
C PHE A 458 -27.72 12.56 1.51
N SER A 459 -27.16 12.79 0.31
CA SER A 459 -25.97 12.07 -0.17
C SER A 459 -24.65 12.70 0.30
N LEU A 460 -24.63 14.02 0.51
CA LEU A 460 -23.40 14.80 0.78
C LEU A 460 -23.36 15.39 2.21
N GLN A 461 -24.49 15.60 2.90
CA GLN A 461 -24.52 16.11 4.29
C GLN A 461 -23.52 15.41 5.22
N PRO A 462 -23.46 14.06 5.25
CA PRO A 462 -22.67 13.37 6.27
C PRO A 462 -21.17 13.67 6.18
N PHE A 463 -20.70 14.06 4.99
CA PHE A 463 -19.31 14.39 4.71
C PHE A 463 -18.97 15.85 5.02
N PHE A 464 -19.93 16.78 4.84
CA PHE A 464 -19.64 18.22 4.76
C PHE A 464 -20.36 19.08 5.80
N ALA A 465 -21.55 18.68 6.29
CA ALA A 465 -22.36 19.47 7.24
C ALA A 465 -21.72 19.62 8.63
N LYS A 466 -20.68 18.83 8.92
CA LYS A 466 -20.00 18.82 10.22
C LYS A 466 -18.57 19.42 10.17
N GLY A 467 -18.24 20.19 9.14
CA GLY A 467 -17.01 20.99 9.09
C GLY A 467 -16.83 21.91 10.31
N GLY A 468 -17.94 22.40 10.89
CA GLY A 468 -17.93 23.12 12.16
C GLY A 468 -17.45 22.26 13.35
N THR A 469 -17.78 20.97 13.36
CA THR A 469 -17.38 20.00 14.39
C THR A 469 -15.90 19.62 14.27
N ILE A 470 -15.37 19.46 13.05
CA ILE A 470 -13.94 19.20 12.79
C ILE A 470 -13.07 20.35 13.26
N ASP A 471 -13.48 21.59 12.98
CA ASP A 471 -12.70 22.75 13.40
C ASP A 471 -12.73 22.95 14.91
N LEU A 472 -13.88 22.72 15.55
CA LEU A 472 -14.04 22.63 17.00
C LEU A 472 -13.11 21.57 17.62
N TRP A 473 -13.06 20.39 17.00
CA TRP A 473 -12.24 19.27 17.42
C TRP A 473 -10.74 19.53 17.17
N ASN A 474 -10.36 20.17 16.06
CA ASN A 474 -8.99 20.62 15.80
C ASN A 474 -8.55 21.71 16.79
N SER A 475 -9.42 22.63 17.19
CA SER A 475 -9.11 23.60 18.26
C SER A 475 -9.01 22.93 19.62
N ALA A 476 -9.84 21.93 19.92
CA ALA A 476 -9.77 21.20 21.18
C ALA A 476 -8.55 20.27 21.26
N CYS A 477 -8.20 19.53 20.21
CA CYS A 477 -7.20 18.46 20.30
C CYS A 477 -5.80 18.84 19.78
N ARG A 478 -5.68 19.87 18.92
CA ARG A 478 -4.42 20.24 18.25
C ARG A 478 -3.70 21.41 18.94
N ARG A 479 -4.38 22.12 19.83
CA ARG A 479 -3.84 23.28 20.54
C ARG A 479 -2.70 22.92 21.52
N SER A 480 -2.74 21.73 22.15
CA SER A 480 -1.65 21.29 23.04
C SER A 480 -0.47 20.59 22.36
N VAL A 481 -0.53 20.16 21.09
CA VAL A 481 0.54 19.31 20.49
C VAL A 481 1.72 20.12 19.91
N ARG A 482 1.93 21.36 20.36
CA ARG A 482 3.05 22.18 19.87
C ARG A 482 4.41 21.74 20.45
N SER A 483 4.42 20.98 21.54
CA SER A 483 5.61 20.38 22.16
C SER A 483 5.54 18.85 22.13
N VAL A 484 6.68 18.19 21.91
CA VAL A 484 6.79 16.73 22.09
C VAL A 484 6.62 16.42 23.57
N GLY A 485 5.48 15.84 23.96
CA GLY A 485 5.20 15.39 25.33
C GLY A 485 3.91 15.91 25.97
N ASP A 486 3.14 16.77 25.31
CA ASP A 486 1.91 17.34 25.89
C ASP A 486 0.72 16.36 25.82
N THR A 487 -0.06 16.29 26.91
CA THR A 487 -1.28 15.49 26.99
C THR A 487 -2.40 16.11 26.15
N PRO A 488 -3.12 15.31 25.32
CA PRO A 488 -4.24 15.82 24.55
C PRO A 488 -5.35 16.33 25.47
N CYS A 489 -5.92 17.50 25.16
CA CYS A 489 -7.05 18.08 25.89
C CYS A 489 -8.18 17.09 26.19
N THR A 490 -8.52 16.25 25.23
CA THR A 490 -9.56 15.22 25.38
C THR A 490 -9.29 14.27 26.54
N ALA A 491 -8.02 13.90 26.77
CA ALA A 491 -7.64 13.04 27.89
C ALA A 491 -7.80 13.75 29.25
N ILE A 492 -7.73 15.08 29.27
CA ILE A 492 -7.91 15.91 30.47
C ILE A 492 -9.41 16.05 30.76
N PHE A 493 -10.20 16.43 29.77
CA PHE A 493 -11.66 16.55 29.92
C PHE A 493 -12.35 15.21 30.18
N LYS A 494 -11.77 14.09 29.73
CA LYS A 494 -12.19 12.74 30.12
C LYS A 494 -12.13 12.51 31.62
N GLN A 495 -11.11 13.05 32.30
CA GLN A 495 -10.97 12.89 33.74
C GLN A 495 -12.13 13.55 34.51
N TRP A 496 -12.86 14.47 33.85
CA TRP A 496 -13.95 15.24 34.45
C TRP A 496 -15.33 14.82 33.96
N ASP A 497 -15.42 13.73 33.19
CA ASP A 497 -16.66 13.29 32.52
C ASP A 497 -17.26 14.39 31.61
N ALA A 498 -16.39 15.18 30.97
CA ALA A 498 -16.76 16.35 30.17
C ALA A 498 -16.31 16.21 28.70
N GLU A 499 -16.16 14.98 28.18
CA GLU A 499 -15.73 14.74 26.79
C GLU A 499 -16.74 15.31 25.78
N ASP A 500 -18.03 15.04 25.99
CA ASP A 500 -19.12 15.51 25.11
C ASP A 500 -19.31 17.02 25.19
N TRP A 501 -18.95 17.61 26.32
CA TRP A 501 -19.14 19.02 26.64
C TRP A 501 -18.23 19.94 25.82
N VAL A 502 -16.96 19.57 25.64
CA VAL A 502 -15.99 20.34 24.83
C VAL A 502 -16.37 20.33 23.35
N LEU A 503 -17.03 19.27 22.89
CA LEU A 503 -17.48 19.13 21.51
C LEU A 503 -18.70 20.02 21.19
N GLN A 504 -19.41 20.52 22.20
CA GLN A 504 -20.68 21.23 22.06
C GLN A 504 -20.60 22.76 22.20
N LYS A 505 -19.40 23.35 22.36
CA LYS A 505 -19.21 24.79 22.68
C LYS A 505 -20.05 25.20 23.90
N PRO A 506 -19.62 24.83 25.11
CA PRO A 506 -20.40 25.13 26.29
C PRO A 506 -20.53 26.63 26.49
N SER A 507 -21.62 27.04 27.13
CA SER A 507 -21.77 28.44 27.50
C SER A 507 -20.66 28.84 28.48
N PRO A 508 -20.16 30.09 28.43
CA PRO A 508 -19.07 30.54 29.28
C PRO A 508 -19.33 30.28 30.78
N GLU A 509 -20.58 30.40 31.23
CA GLU A 509 -20.96 30.19 32.63
C GLU A 509 -20.72 28.75 33.09
N ILE A 510 -20.99 27.77 32.22
CA ILE A 510 -20.76 26.35 32.53
C ILE A 510 -19.24 26.07 32.55
N LEU A 511 -18.49 26.66 31.62
CA LEU A 511 -17.01 26.58 31.58
C LEU A 511 -16.40 27.06 32.89
N PHE A 512 -16.82 28.23 33.36
CA PHE A 512 -16.29 28.82 34.59
C PHE A 512 -16.58 27.95 35.80
N ARG A 513 -17.85 27.53 35.96
CA ARG A 513 -18.27 26.71 37.08
C ARG A 513 -17.52 25.39 37.14
N THR A 514 -17.47 24.65 36.03
CA THR A 514 -16.83 23.33 35.98
C THR A 514 -15.33 23.44 36.24
N THR A 515 -14.63 24.42 35.68
CA THR A 515 -13.20 24.59 35.95
C THR A 515 -12.93 24.91 37.43
N ARG A 516 -13.73 25.75 38.09
CA ARG A 516 -13.59 26.04 39.52
C ARG A 516 -13.84 24.82 40.40
N GLU A 517 -14.87 24.05 40.09
CA GLU A 517 -15.16 22.80 40.80
C GLU A 517 -13.96 21.85 40.73
N GLN A 518 -13.28 21.76 39.58
CA GLN A 518 -12.09 20.93 39.42
C GLN A 518 -10.86 21.51 40.12
N LEU A 519 -10.66 22.83 40.12
CA LEU A 519 -9.58 23.47 40.87
C LEU A 519 -9.71 23.22 42.38
N ALA A 520 -10.93 23.29 42.92
CA ALA A 520 -11.20 23.02 44.34
C ALA A 520 -10.87 21.58 44.77
N LEU A 521 -10.76 20.64 43.82
CA LEU A 521 -10.41 19.24 44.08
C LEU A 521 -8.90 18.98 44.01
N LEU A 522 -8.08 19.98 43.65
CA LEU A 522 -6.64 19.82 43.56
C LEU A 522 -6.01 19.61 44.95
N SER A 523 -5.12 18.62 45.02
CA SER A 523 -4.32 18.39 46.23
C SER A 523 -3.23 19.45 46.34
N GLU A 524 -3.07 20.07 47.51
CA GLU A 524 -1.97 20.99 47.78
C GLU A 524 -0.59 20.36 47.50
N MET A 525 0.35 21.15 46.99
CA MET A 525 1.73 20.71 46.84
C MET A 525 2.30 20.31 48.21
N PRO A 526 2.92 19.11 48.33
CA PRO A 526 3.58 18.67 49.55
C PRO A 526 4.59 19.72 50.05
N PRO A 527 4.63 20.04 51.36
CA PRO A 527 5.51 21.08 51.90
C PRO A 527 6.99 20.90 51.51
N LYS A 528 7.47 19.65 51.49
CA LYS A 528 8.84 19.30 51.08
C LYS A 528 9.17 19.74 49.65
N LEU A 529 8.20 19.71 48.73
CA LEU A 529 8.37 20.16 47.34
C LEU A 529 8.22 21.68 47.24
N ARG A 530 7.30 22.26 48.01
CA ARG A 530 7.03 23.70 48.06
C ARG A 530 8.22 24.50 48.60
N ASP A 531 8.88 23.97 49.63
CA ASP A 531 10.01 24.61 50.31
C ASP A 531 11.36 24.30 49.63
N TRP A 532 11.38 23.41 48.64
CA TRP A 532 12.60 23.04 47.95
C TRP A 532 13.08 24.16 47.02
N LYS A 533 14.37 24.48 47.10
CA LYS A 533 15.00 25.50 46.26
C LYS A 533 15.82 24.81 45.17
N PRO A 534 15.60 25.15 43.88
CA PRO A 534 16.38 24.58 42.79
C PRO A 534 17.87 24.86 43.00
N VAL A 535 18.68 23.81 43.02
CA VAL A 535 20.15 23.88 42.99
C VAL A 535 20.64 23.47 41.60
N THR A 536 21.84 23.91 41.20
CA THR A 536 22.38 23.53 39.90
C THR A 536 22.63 22.02 39.83
N PHE A 537 22.53 21.40 38.65
CA PHE A 537 22.75 19.95 38.50
C PHE A 537 24.13 19.49 39.00
N SER A 538 25.14 20.37 38.96
CA SER A 538 26.48 20.13 39.50
C SER A 538 26.56 20.14 41.03
N GLU A 539 25.57 20.74 41.69
CA GLU A 539 25.50 20.92 43.15
C GLU A 539 24.42 20.02 43.80
N MET A 540 23.62 19.30 43.01
CA MET A 540 22.58 18.39 43.52
C MET A 540 23.17 17.22 44.29
N THR A 541 22.78 17.11 45.56
CA THR A 541 22.98 15.90 46.36
C THR A 541 22.05 14.76 45.88
N GLU A 542 22.25 13.55 46.38
CA GLU A 542 21.34 12.43 46.08
C GLU A 542 19.93 12.69 46.63
N GLU A 543 19.82 13.37 47.78
CA GLU A 543 18.55 13.80 48.35
C GLU A 543 17.86 14.83 47.45
N ASP A 544 18.61 15.80 46.91
CA ASP A 544 18.08 16.78 45.94
C ASP A 544 17.59 16.12 44.65
N ARG A 545 18.24 15.04 44.19
CA ARG A 545 17.81 14.29 43.00
C ARG A 545 16.47 13.59 43.21
N VAL A 546 16.26 13.02 44.40
CA VAL A 546 14.98 12.42 44.78
C VAL A 546 13.89 13.49 44.84
N ILE A 547 14.17 14.62 45.49
CA ILE A 547 13.20 15.73 45.60
C ILE A 547 12.90 16.34 44.22
N PHE A 548 13.92 16.52 43.37
CA PHE A 548 13.76 17.02 42.01
C PHE A 548 12.87 16.09 41.17
N LYS A 549 13.05 14.77 41.30
CA LYS A 549 12.18 13.81 40.61
C LYS A 549 10.74 13.89 41.13
N GLU A 550 10.54 13.90 42.44
CA GLU A 550 9.21 14.06 43.06
C GLU A 550 8.54 15.38 42.62
N TYR A 551 9.31 16.47 42.54
CA TYR A 551 8.86 17.77 42.06
C TYR A 551 8.48 17.75 40.58
N ALA A 552 9.29 17.10 39.73
CA ALA A 552 9.00 16.94 38.30
C ALA A 552 7.75 16.10 38.07
N ASP A 553 7.63 14.95 38.75
CA ASP A 553 6.45 14.08 38.67
C ASP A 553 5.18 14.82 39.15
N TRP A 554 5.29 15.60 40.23
CA TRP A 554 4.19 16.44 40.72
C TRP A 554 3.78 17.53 39.72
N THR A 555 4.75 18.23 39.14
CA THR A 555 4.51 19.29 38.15
C THR A 555 3.86 18.71 36.90
N MET A 556 4.33 17.56 36.42
CA MET A 556 3.72 16.85 35.29
C MET A 556 2.27 16.46 35.59
N LYS A 557 2.00 15.91 36.78
CA LYS A 557 0.63 15.57 37.21
C LYS A 557 -0.33 16.78 37.16
N MET A 558 0.15 17.97 37.53
CA MET A 558 -0.66 19.20 37.44
C MET A 558 -0.88 19.64 35.98
N LEU A 559 0.17 19.57 35.17
CA LEU A 559 0.12 19.89 33.73
C LEU A 559 -0.71 18.89 32.90
N GLU A 560 -0.95 17.69 33.43
CA GLU A 560 -1.84 16.67 32.85
C GLU A 560 -3.31 16.80 33.32
N GLY A 561 -3.61 17.79 34.18
CA GLY A 561 -4.92 18.02 34.78
C GLY A 561 -5.52 19.40 34.45
N VAL A 562 -6.27 19.99 35.40
CA VAL A 562 -6.94 21.30 35.24
C VAL A 562 -5.97 22.46 35.05
N CYS A 563 -4.71 22.29 35.45
CA CYS A 563 -3.64 23.27 35.26
C CYS A 563 -2.85 23.08 33.97
N SER A 564 -3.39 22.33 33.01
CA SER A 564 -2.77 22.12 31.71
C SER A 564 -2.86 23.36 30.82
N THR A 565 -1.89 23.46 29.90
CA THR A 565 -1.90 24.44 28.80
C THR A 565 -3.19 24.38 27.99
N CYS A 566 -3.75 23.18 27.83
CA CYS A 566 -5.01 22.99 27.16
C CYS A 566 -6.15 23.79 27.80
N VAL A 567 -6.35 23.60 29.10
CA VAL A 567 -7.44 24.24 29.84
C VAL A 567 -7.20 25.74 29.88
N TRP A 568 -5.95 26.16 30.06
CA TRP A 568 -5.55 27.54 29.95
C TRP A 568 -5.94 28.17 28.60
N GLU A 569 -5.67 27.50 27.49
CA GLU A 569 -5.97 28.00 26.14
C GLU A 569 -7.46 28.02 25.77
N MET A 570 -8.34 27.45 26.60
CA MET A 570 -9.79 27.64 26.50
C MET A 570 -10.23 29.01 27.05
N TYR A 571 -9.44 29.58 27.97
CA TYR A 571 -9.67 30.90 28.53
C TYR A 571 -8.81 31.94 27.82
N VAL A 572 -7.53 31.65 27.61
CA VAL A 572 -6.52 32.60 27.12
C VAL A 572 -5.91 32.02 25.84
N PRO A 573 -6.40 32.38 24.64
CA PRO A 573 -5.85 31.86 23.41
C PRO A 573 -4.40 32.32 23.21
N GLY A 574 -3.56 31.45 22.63
CA GLY A 574 -2.16 31.78 22.37
C GLY A 574 -1.96 33.07 21.56
N VAL A 575 -0.79 33.69 21.74
CA VAL A 575 -0.33 35.04 21.30
C VAL A 575 -0.75 35.52 19.89
N ILE A 576 -1.13 34.64 18.97
CA ILE A 576 -1.56 35.00 17.60
C ILE A 576 -3.09 34.92 17.53
N GLY A 577 -3.78 36.06 17.65
CA GLY A 577 -5.25 36.16 17.48
C GLY A 577 -6.03 36.60 18.72
N PHE A 578 -5.33 37.09 19.75
CA PHE A 578 -5.90 37.49 21.05
C PHE A 578 -7.03 38.53 20.93
N ASP A 579 -6.84 39.57 20.12
CA ASP A 579 -7.86 40.63 19.90
C ASP A 579 -9.11 40.14 19.13
N THR A 580 -9.05 38.98 18.46
CA THR A 580 -10.18 38.45 17.65
C THR A 580 -11.17 37.62 18.46
N GLN A 581 -10.73 36.95 19.53
CA GLN A 581 -11.63 36.17 20.40
C GLN A 581 -12.17 36.97 21.58
N ILE A 582 -11.44 37.98 22.06
CA ILE A 582 -12.03 38.96 22.99
C ILE A 582 -13.23 39.67 22.33
N LYS A 583 -13.21 39.83 21.00
CA LYS A 583 -14.38 40.26 20.21
C LYS A 583 -15.52 39.25 20.15
N GLU A 584 -15.25 37.94 20.24
CA GLU A 584 -16.31 36.93 20.40
C GLU A 584 -17.02 37.10 21.76
N PHE A 585 -16.35 37.71 22.73
CA PHE A 585 -16.91 38.06 24.04
C PHE A 585 -17.49 39.48 24.14
N GLU A 586 -17.40 40.32 23.09
CA GLU A 586 -18.04 41.66 23.05
C GLU A 586 -19.58 41.59 23.16
N GLY A 587 -20.17 40.41 22.97
CA GLY A 587 -21.60 40.16 23.13
C GLY A 587 -22.03 39.64 24.52
N LEU A 588 -21.10 39.45 25.46
CA LEU A 588 -21.44 39.03 26.81
C LEU A 588 -22.01 40.19 27.65
N ASP A 589 -22.88 39.86 28.60
CA ASP A 589 -23.26 40.82 29.62
C ASP A 589 -22.08 41.12 30.56
N GLN A 590 -22.15 42.26 31.27
CA GLN A 590 -21.07 42.73 32.14
C GLN A 590 -20.72 41.75 33.26
N GLU A 591 -21.69 40.99 33.78
CA GLU A 591 -21.48 40.04 34.86
C GLU A 591 -20.64 38.86 34.36
N THR A 592 -20.98 38.31 33.20
CA THR A 592 -20.25 37.20 32.57
C THR A 592 -18.83 37.61 32.14
N ALA A 593 -18.65 38.85 31.66
CA ALA A 593 -17.33 39.38 31.33
C ALA A 593 -16.42 39.55 32.58
N MET A 594 -16.98 40.06 33.68
CA MET A 594 -16.27 40.15 34.97
C MET A 594 -15.97 38.76 35.54
N GLU A 595 -16.87 37.81 35.36
CA GLU A 595 -16.68 36.44 35.83
C GLU A 595 -15.57 35.71 35.07
N TRP A 596 -15.49 35.92 33.75
CA TRP A 596 -14.41 35.36 32.93
C TRP A 596 -13.03 35.80 33.42
N ILE A 597 -12.83 37.11 33.64
CA ILE A 597 -11.52 37.65 34.05
C ILE A 597 -11.15 37.20 35.48
N ARG A 598 -12.13 37.06 36.38
CA ARG A 598 -11.92 36.46 37.71
C ARG A 598 -11.43 35.03 37.58
N SER A 599 -12.08 34.21 36.75
CA SER A 599 -11.70 32.81 36.56
C SER A 599 -10.30 32.66 35.96
N VAL A 600 -9.87 33.55 35.05
CA VAL A 600 -8.48 33.56 34.54
C VAL A 600 -7.47 33.75 35.68
N HIS A 601 -7.70 34.72 36.57
CA HIS A 601 -6.83 35.00 37.72
C HIS A 601 -6.89 33.91 38.78
N GLU A 602 -8.04 33.29 38.99
CA GLU A 602 -8.23 32.16 39.91
C GLU A 602 -7.50 30.91 39.43
N ILE A 603 -7.66 30.53 38.15
CA ILE A 603 -6.93 29.42 37.52
C ILE A 603 -5.43 29.64 37.69
N LYS A 604 -4.94 30.84 37.38
CA LYS A 604 -3.53 31.20 37.57
C LYS A 604 -3.09 30.97 39.02
N THR A 605 -3.80 31.58 39.96
CA THR A 605 -3.43 31.57 41.39
C THR A 605 -3.43 30.17 41.97
N GLU A 606 -4.47 29.38 41.69
CA GLU A 606 -4.55 28.00 42.18
C GLU A 606 -3.47 27.14 41.53
N CYS A 607 -3.30 27.18 40.21
CA CYS A 607 -2.28 26.39 39.54
C CYS A 607 -0.85 26.73 39.99
N GLU A 608 -0.56 27.99 40.30
CA GLU A 608 0.72 28.40 40.90
C GLU A 608 0.92 27.80 42.30
N LYS A 609 -0.11 27.79 43.17
CA LYS A 609 -0.04 27.13 44.49
C LYS A 609 0.24 25.63 44.38
N HIS A 610 -0.20 25.01 43.29
CA HIS A 610 -0.01 23.58 43.03
C HIS A 610 1.25 23.26 42.22
N GLY A 611 2.05 24.26 41.80
CA GLY A 611 3.36 24.06 41.17
C GLY A 611 3.42 24.19 39.67
N ALA A 612 2.33 24.58 39.01
CA ALA A 612 2.30 24.83 37.58
C ALA A 612 2.45 26.34 37.31
N SER A 613 3.62 26.77 36.83
CA SER A 613 3.97 28.18 36.60
C SER A 613 3.95 28.61 35.13
N ALA A 614 3.58 27.71 34.21
CA ALA A 614 3.80 27.84 32.77
C ALA A 614 3.05 29.00 32.07
N HIS A 615 2.11 29.67 32.75
CA HIS A 615 1.20 30.65 32.14
C HIS A 615 1.41 32.11 32.61
N TYR A 616 2.44 32.34 33.44
CA TYR A 616 2.72 33.61 34.10
C TYR A 616 2.78 34.84 33.17
N PHE A 617 3.31 34.68 31.95
CA PHE A 617 3.58 35.82 31.06
C PHE A 617 2.35 36.32 30.28
N GLN A 618 1.22 35.62 30.32
CA GLN A 618 0.06 35.96 29.48
C GLN A 618 -1.03 36.75 30.21
N VAL A 619 -1.06 36.75 31.56
CA VAL A 619 -2.15 37.40 32.31
C VAL A 619 -2.11 38.92 32.20
N THR A 620 -0.92 39.52 32.19
CA THR A 620 -0.80 40.97 31.97
C THR A 620 -1.36 41.39 30.61
N ASP A 621 -1.05 40.62 29.56
CA ASP A 621 -1.58 40.86 28.21
C ASP A 621 -3.10 40.67 28.16
N VAL A 622 -3.62 39.71 28.94
CA VAL A 622 -5.07 39.49 29.12
C VAL A 622 -5.73 40.67 29.80
N ASP A 623 -5.18 41.17 30.91
CA ASP A 623 -5.69 42.32 31.63
C ASP A 623 -5.74 43.55 30.73
N GLU A 624 -4.64 43.83 30.01
CA GLU A 624 -4.57 44.96 29.08
C GLU A 624 -5.61 44.87 27.97
N ALA A 625 -5.77 43.72 27.32
CA ALA A 625 -6.74 43.59 26.24
C ALA A 625 -8.20 43.59 26.73
N TRP A 626 -8.46 43.01 27.91
CA TRP A 626 -9.77 43.04 28.54
C TRP A 626 -10.16 44.49 28.91
N ILE A 627 -9.23 45.25 29.51
CA ILE A 627 -9.43 46.67 29.84
C ILE A 627 -9.69 47.50 28.58
N ARG A 628 -8.96 47.23 27.48
CA ARG A 628 -9.18 47.89 26.18
C ARG A 628 -10.58 47.63 25.60
N THR A 629 -11.14 46.45 25.84
CA THR A 629 -12.40 46.01 25.24
C THR A 629 -13.61 46.45 26.07
N PHE A 630 -13.53 46.32 27.40
CA PHE A 630 -14.65 46.63 28.31
C PHE A 630 -14.48 47.99 28.97
N SER A 631 -13.66 48.09 30.02
CA SER A 631 -13.20 49.37 30.63
C SER A 631 -12.34 49.10 31.87
N GLN A 632 -11.55 50.09 32.30
CA GLN A 632 -10.85 50.05 33.58
C GLN A 632 -11.83 49.96 34.78
N ASP A 633 -12.97 50.66 34.72
CA ASP A 633 -13.94 50.69 35.83
C ASP A 633 -14.59 49.32 36.09
N LEU A 634 -14.93 48.59 35.02
CA LEU A 634 -15.45 47.22 35.14
C LEU A 634 -14.37 46.24 35.60
N TYR A 635 -13.12 46.44 35.19
CA TYR A 635 -11.99 45.63 35.64
C TYR A 635 -11.80 45.82 37.16
N ASP A 636 -11.74 47.06 37.60
CA ASP A 636 -11.66 47.40 39.02
C ASP A 636 -12.84 46.83 39.82
N LYS A 637 -14.06 46.88 39.26
CA LYS A 637 -15.25 46.30 39.89
C LYS A 637 -15.14 44.78 40.03
N ALA A 638 -14.62 44.08 39.02
CA ALA A 638 -14.40 42.64 39.07
C ALA A 638 -13.54 42.24 40.28
N PHE A 639 -12.58 43.06 40.70
CA PHE A 639 -11.64 42.75 41.79
C PHE A 639 -11.86 43.55 43.10
N LYS A 640 -12.83 44.48 43.15
CA LYS A 640 -13.16 45.25 44.37
C LYS A 640 -14.13 44.54 45.31
N GLU A 641 -15.13 43.83 44.79
CA GLU A 641 -16.15 43.16 45.63
C GLU A 641 -15.60 41.96 46.41
N SER A 642 -14.51 41.32 45.96
CA SER A 642 -13.91 40.17 46.65
C SER A 642 -13.10 40.53 47.91
N LYS A 643 -12.75 41.81 48.11
CA LYS A 643 -12.01 42.25 49.30
C LYS A 643 -12.90 42.59 50.50
N GLU A 644 -14.14 43.03 50.27
CA GLU A 644 -15.05 43.39 51.37
C GLU A 644 -15.63 42.15 52.08
N ASP A 645 -15.76 41.01 51.38
CA ASP A 645 -16.19 39.73 51.99
C ASP A 645 -15.06 38.97 52.71
N ALA A 646 -13.79 39.26 52.40
CA ALA A 646 -12.63 38.62 53.01
C ALA A 646 -12.19 39.27 54.36
N GLU A 647 -12.63 40.49 54.64
CA GLU A 647 -12.31 41.23 55.87
C GLU A 647 -13.48 41.32 56.88
N ALA A 648 -14.53 40.51 56.73
CA ALA A 648 -15.55 40.37 57.77
C ALA A 648 -14.91 39.75 59.03
N PRO A 649 -14.81 40.47 60.17
CA PRO A 649 -14.16 39.96 61.36
C PRO A 649 -14.92 38.73 61.88
N ALA A 650 -14.18 37.66 62.19
CA ALA A 650 -14.68 36.49 62.90
C ALA A 650 -15.28 36.92 64.23
N GLY A 651 -16.58 37.19 64.23
CA GLY A 651 -17.34 37.53 65.42
C GLY A 651 -17.36 36.35 66.38
N ASP A 652 -16.83 36.60 67.58
CA ASP A 652 -16.93 35.76 68.77
C ASP A 652 -18.29 35.06 68.85
N LYS A 653 -18.28 33.73 68.81
CA LYS A 653 -19.38 32.91 69.31
C LYS A 653 -18.96 32.32 70.66
N ASN A 654 -19.43 32.98 71.72
CA ASN A 654 -19.67 32.34 73.01
C ASN A 654 -20.76 31.27 72.89
#